data_AF-A0A356FCE4-F1
#
_entry.id   AF-A0A356FCE4-F1
#
_cell.length_a   1.000
_cell.length_b   1.000
_cell.length_c   1.000
_cell.angle_alpha   90.00
_cell.angle_beta   90.00
_cell.angle_gamma   90.00
#
_symmetry.space_group_name_H-M   'P 1'
#
loop_
_entity.id
_entity.type
_entity.pdbx_description
1 polymer ?
#
loop_
_entity_poly.entity_id
_entity_poly.type
_entity_poly.pdbx_seq_one_letter_code
_entity_poly.pdbx_strand_id
1 'polypeptide(L)'
;MNRPMLMAVLACSVLVFGGVAVADVRLPSVIDSHMVLQRDMPLKIWGFAARGEPVMVELAGAKATATANGKGEWAVTLPAMKAGGPHTMTIAGNNKISLTDILVGEVWIGSGQSNMQWSVSASNNAGAEIGAAKYPNIRLFLVPNVLSGIPNKDVKADWTACTPAAVPPFSAVLYFFGRHLHKELDIPIGLIASSWGGSLIEPWTPPPGFAGVKKVKGISDTVRTTQVAYLEALGKSLASPTPEAKAWLAEALAAAKKDELVPPAPALALPGHALAGWASPTSMYNAMINPLVPFAFKGAIWYQGESNLNDGMLYAHKKRALVEGWRKVWGHDLSFYWTHLAPYNYGGDPGRLPRIWEAQQAATSIPGTGTTVITDIGNLRDIHPRNKQEVGRRLALVALAKDYGRDIVYGGPVYKGMKIEGSKVRVSFSHTGSGLESRDDKPLGRFEIAGDAGFVPATAVIDGNTVVVASDKVASPSAVRFGWHQLAEPNLQNKEGLQACPFRTNSTAPSVSGKKMFVSSSPVELDCIEEGGVIRYTVDGSTPTEKSTAYKESFEIKDTTTVKARFFRADGAASIVTSATFTRVEPRIVDGKKLIPGLAYEYYEGTWGALPDFDTLTPAATGICEEFSLAVRKRNDGFALRFTGYVEIKSRGRYTFQTESDDGSRLYVDGKEILNNDGVHPSTKKAGAVVLEPGMRKVVVTYFEGSGEEYLKVLYGSGGKGKQIPTWCED
;
A
#
# COMPACT_ATOMS: atom_id res chain seq x y z
N MET A 1 -51.46 -24.97 38.26
CA MET A 1 -50.48 -26.09 38.21
C MET A 1 -50.40 -26.59 36.77
N ASN A 2 -49.18 -26.88 36.33
CA ASN A 2 -48.80 -27.72 35.17
C ASN A 2 -48.93 -27.12 33.75
N ARG A 3 -47.78 -26.67 33.24
CA ARG A 3 -47.27 -27.00 31.89
C ARG A 3 -46.72 -28.45 31.92
N PRO A 4 -46.66 -29.25 30.84
CA PRO A 4 -45.76 -28.98 29.69
C PRO A 4 -46.07 -29.65 28.31
N MET A 5 -45.18 -29.42 27.33
CA MET A 5 -44.85 -30.21 26.10
C MET A 5 -45.86 -30.22 24.92
N LEU A 6 -45.52 -30.25 23.62
CA LEU A 6 -44.28 -30.25 22.81
C LEU A 6 -44.64 -29.94 21.33
N MET A 7 -43.70 -29.34 20.56
CA MET A 7 -43.45 -29.43 19.11
C MET A 7 -44.60 -29.52 18.07
N ALA A 8 -44.63 -28.52 17.17
CA ALA A 8 -44.79 -28.76 15.73
C ALA A 8 -44.15 -27.59 14.93
N VAL A 9 -43.01 -27.88 14.31
CA VAL A 9 -42.41 -27.06 13.26
C VAL A 9 -43.24 -27.29 11.99
N LEU A 10 -43.99 -26.29 11.52
CA LEU A 10 -44.63 -26.34 10.22
C LEU A 10 -43.92 -25.34 9.28
N ALA A 11 -43.09 -25.91 8.41
CA ALA A 11 -42.53 -25.22 7.26
C ALA A 11 -43.67 -24.82 6.32
N CYS A 12 -43.98 -23.53 6.23
CA CYS A 12 -44.84 -22.99 5.18
C CYS A 12 -43.98 -22.55 4.00
N SER A 13 -43.84 -23.47 3.05
CA SER A 13 -43.41 -23.25 1.68
C SER A 13 -44.35 -22.23 1.02
N VAL A 14 -43.98 -20.96 1.01
CA VAL A 14 -44.64 -19.96 0.15
C VAL A 14 -44.06 -20.12 -1.26
N LEU A 15 -44.78 -20.87 -2.09
CA LEU A 15 -44.64 -20.86 -3.54
C LEU A 15 -45.02 -19.46 -4.06
N VAL A 16 -44.01 -18.59 -4.14
CA VAL A 16 -44.08 -17.38 -4.96
C VAL A 16 -44.03 -17.86 -6.41
N PHE A 17 -45.16 -17.81 -7.11
CA PHE A 17 -45.14 -17.76 -8.58
C PHE A 17 -44.51 -16.41 -8.95
N GLY A 18 -43.18 -16.36 -8.93
CA GLY A 18 -42.44 -15.28 -9.55
C GLY A 18 -42.68 -15.39 -11.04
N GLY A 19 -43.24 -14.35 -11.65
CA GLY A 19 -43.00 -14.14 -13.08
C GLY A 19 -41.50 -14.26 -13.28
N VAL A 20 -41.07 -15.25 -14.04
CA VAL A 20 -39.66 -15.43 -14.37
C VAL A 20 -39.31 -14.19 -15.17
N ALA A 21 -38.72 -13.19 -14.53
CA ALA A 21 -37.98 -12.18 -15.25
C ALA A 21 -36.92 -12.95 -16.03
N VAL A 22 -37.15 -13.16 -17.32
CA VAL A 22 -36.21 -13.82 -18.22
C VAL A 22 -35.04 -12.85 -18.32
N ALA A 23 -34.03 -13.08 -17.49
CA ALA A 23 -32.81 -12.29 -17.54
C ALA A 23 -32.02 -12.77 -18.75
N ASP A 24 -32.11 -12.02 -19.85
CA ASP A 24 -31.30 -12.22 -21.04
C ASP A 24 -29.82 -12.33 -20.67
N VAL A 25 -29.08 -13.13 -21.46
CA VAL A 25 -27.63 -13.16 -21.39
C VAL A 25 -27.11 -11.73 -21.56
N ARG A 26 -26.24 -11.30 -20.65
CA ARG A 26 -25.51 -10.03 -20.69
C ARG A 26 -24.04 -10.25 -20.36
N LEU A 27 -23.19 -9.43 -20.96
CA LEU A 27 -21.74 -9.50 -20.80
C LEU A 27 -21.24 -8.28 -19.99
N PRO A 28 -20.12 -8.41 -19.26
CA PRO A 28 -19.39 -7.24 -18.77
C PRO A 28 -18.79 -6.46 -19.95
N SER A 29 -18.62 -5.15 -19.81
CA SER A 29 -18.25 -4.25 -20.91
C SER A 29 -16.85 -4.53 -21.48
N VAL A 30 -15.97 -5.22 -20.73
CA VAL A 30 -14.66 -5.66 -21.24
C VAL A 30 -14.76 -6.79 -22.27
N ILE A 31 -15.86 -7.55 -22.29
CA ILE A 31 -16.17 -8.55 -23.32
C ILE A 31 -17.14 -7.92 -24.32
N ASP A 32 -16.59 -7.34 -25.39
CA ASP A 32 -17.37 -6.65 -26.41
C ASP A 32 -16.74 -6.82 -27.80
N SER A 33 -17.39 -6.28 -28.83
CA SER A 33 -16.80 -6.11 -30.16
C SER A 33 -15.54 -5.23 -30.10
N HIS A 34 -14.67 -5.32 -31.11
CA HIS A 34 -13.41 -4.57 -31.20
C HIS A 34 -12.35 -4.89 -30.14
N MET A 35 -12.59 -5.85 -29.23
CA MET A 35 -11.63 -6.22 -28.19
C MET A 35 -10.41 -6.97 -28.75
N VAL A 36 -9.36 -7.06 -27.91
CA VAL A 36 -8.24 -7.99 -28.14
C VAL A 36 -8.25 -9.04 -27.04
N LEU A 37 -8.25 -10.31 -27.43
CA LEU A 37 -8.07 -11.44 -26.53
C LEU A 37 -6.59 -11.83 -26.43
N GLN A 38 -6.14 -12.19 -25.23
CA GLN A 38 -4.75 -12.58 -24.99
C GLN A 38 -4.40 -13.89 -25.72
N ARG A 39 -3.40 -13.84 -26.60
CA ARG A 39 -2.88 -15.00 -27.31
C ARG A 39 -2.17 -15.97 -26.36
N ASP A 40 -2.04 -17.22 -26.82
CA ASP A 40 -1.25 -18.28 -26.17
C ASP A 40 -1.68 -18.61 -24.73
N MET A 41 -2.91 -18.23 -24.36
CA MET A 41 -3.52 -18.53 -23.06
C MET A 41 -4.98 -18.97 -23.23
N PRO A 42 -5.49 -19.89 -22.37
CA PRO A 42 -6.91 -20.22 -22.36
C PRO A 42 -7.78 -18.96 -22.16
N LEU A 43 -8.84 -18.85 -22.94
CA LEU A 43 -9.66 -17.65 -23.02
C LEU A 43 -10.91 -17.81 -22.15
N LYS A 44 -10.98 -17.07 -21.05
CA LYS A 44 -12.15 -17.06 -20.17
C LYS A 44 -13.17 -16.06 -20.69
N ILE A 45 -14.37 -16.54 -20.99
CA ILE A 45 -15.53 -15.72 -21.35
C ILE A 45 -16.60 -15.94 -20.30
N TRP A 46 -17.18 -14.86 -19.78
CA TRP A 46 -18.15 -14.92 -18.70
C TRP A 46 -19.21 -13.85 -18.85
N GLY A 47 -20.29 -14.00 -18.10
CA GLY A 47 -21.37 -13.05 -18.10
C GLY A 47 -22.43 -13.42 -17.08
N PHE A 48 -23.62 -12.91 -17.34
CA PHE A 48 -24.79 -13.12 -16.51
C PHE A 48 -25.95 -13.59 -17.37
N ALA A 49 -26.83 -14.39 -16.79
CA ALA A 49 -28.04 -14.91 -17.44
C ALA A 49 -29.05 -15.33 -16.37
N ALA A 50 -30.24 -15.79 -16.77
CA ALA A 50 -31.20 -16.36 -15.83
C ALA A 50 -30.59 -17.60 -15.12
N ARG A 51 -30.99 -17.83 -13.85
CA ARG A 51 -30.49 -18.97 -13.08
C ARG A 51 -30.82 -20.29 -13.80
N GLY A 52 -29.84 -21.17 -13.95
CA GLY A 52 -30.00 -22.44 -14.64
C GLY A 52 -30.03 -22.34 -16.17
N GLU A 53 -29.88 -21.14 -16.75
CA GLU A 53 -29.86 -20.96 -18.20
C GLU A 53 -28.58 -21.57 -18.80
N PRO A 54 -28.68 -22.46 -19.81
CA PRO A 54 -27.54 -22.92 -20.57
C PRO A 54 -27.05 -21.84 -21.53
N VAL A 55 -25.75 -21.59 -21.54
CA VAL A 55 -25.09 -20.62 -22.42
C VAL A 55 -23.99 -21.32 -23.21
N MET A 56 -24.02 -21.18 -24.53
CA MET A 56 -22.96 -21.62 -25.44
C MET A 56 -22.17 -20.41 -25.92
N VAL A 57 -20.85 -20.53 -25.96
CA VAL A 57 -19.95 -19.56 -26.63
C VAL A 57 -19.24 -20.27 -27.77
N GLU A 58 -19.22 -19.63 -28.94
CA GLU A 58 -18.47 -20.05 -30.12
C GLU A 58 -17.53 -18.92 -30.58
N LEU A 59 -16.25 -19.24 -30.77
CA LEU A 59 -15.24 -18.34 -31.32
C LEU A 59 -14.32 -19.14 -32.26
N ALA A 60 -14.21 -18.68 -33.51
CA ALA A 60 -13.32 -19.30 -34.51
C ALA A 60 -13.49 -20.84 -34.63
N GLY A 61 -14.72 -21.33 -34.53
CA GLY A 61 -15.07 -22.76 -34.58
C GLY A 61 -14.89 -23.53 -33.25
N ALA A 62 -14.20 -22.97 -32.26
CA ALA A 62 -14.15 -23.54 -30.91
C ALA A 62 -15.45 -23.24 -30.16
N LYS A 63 -15.99 -24.25 -29.48
CA LYS A 63 -17.26 -24.17 -28.73
C LYS A 63 -17.06 -24.58 -27.28
N ALA A 64 -17.73 -23.87 -26.38
CA ALA A 64 -17.84 -24.26 -24.97
C ALA A 64 -19.22 -23.90 -24.42
N THR A 65 -19.69 -24.65 -23.44
CA THR A 65 -21.00 -24.46 -22.81
C THR A 65 -20.86 -24.34 -21.30
N ALA A 66 -21.68 -23.51 -20.68
CA ALA A 66 -21.84 -23.42 -19.24
C ALA A 66 -23.30 -23.24 -18.87
N THR A 67 -23.61 -23.44 -17.59
CA THR A 67 -24.94 -23.14 -17.04
C THR A 67 -24.80 -22.04 -16.00
N ALA A 68 -25.65 -21.02 -16.07
CA ALA A 68 -25.66 -19.94 -15.10
C ALA A 68 -26.00 -20.47 -13.70
N ASN A 69 -25.16 -20.11 -12.73
CA ASN A 69 -25.26 -20.60 -11.35
C ASN A 69 -26.44 -19.95 -10.60
N GLY A 70 -26.59 -20.27 -9.31
CA GLY A 70 -27.63 -19.68 -8.44
C GLY A 70 -27.54 -18.15 -8.25
N LYS A 71 -26.42 -17.52 -8.65
CA LYS A 71 -26.23 -16.06 -8.68
C LYS A 71 -26.48 -15.46 -10.07
N GLY A 72 -26.85 -16.27 -11.06
CA GLY A 72 -27.03 -15.86 -12.45
C GLY A 72 -25.70 -15.60 -13.17
N GLU A 73 -24.59 -16.17 -12.72
CA GLU A 73 -23.27 -16.01 -13.35
C GLU A 73 -22.90 -17.28 -14.12
N TRP A 74 -22.33 -17.12 -15.30
CA TRP A 74 -21.80 -18.22 -16.11
C TRP A 74 -20.39 -17.88 -16.60
N ALA A 75 -19.57 -18.90 -16.83
CA ALA A 75 -18.25 -18.74 -17.44
C ALA A 75 -17.87 -20.00 -18.21
N VAL A 76 -17.21 -19.82 -19.36
CA VAL A 76 -16.61 -20.88 -20.17
C VAL A 76 -15.12 -20.59 -20.35
N THR A 77 -14.35 -21.64 -20.65
CA THR A 77 -12.96 -21.51 -21.07
C THR A 77 -12.83 -22.07 -22.48
N LEU A 78 -12.40 -21.22 -23.41
CA LEU A 78 -12.06 -21.62 -24.77
C LEU A 78 -10.55 -21.92 -24.87
N PRO A 79 -10.13 -22.77 -25.83
CA PRO A 79 -8.71 -23.06 -26.06
C PRO A 79 -7.87 -21.81 -26.34
N ALA A 80 -6.57 -21.91 -26.08
CA ALA A 80 -5.62 -20.87 -26.45
C ALA A 80 -5.56 -20.68 -27.97
N MET A 81 -5.42 -19.42 -28.41
CA MET A 81 -5.35 -19.05 -29.83
C MET A 81 -4.04 -18.32 -30.13
N LYS A 82 -3.56 -18.46 -31.37
CA LYS A 82 -2.46 -17.65 -31.90
C LYS A 82 -2.95 -16.25 -32.27
N ALA A 83 -2.02 -15.31 -32.40
CA ALA A 83 -2.33 -13.95 -32.81
C ALA A 83 -2.99 -13.92 -34.21
N GLY A 84 -3.98 -13.05 -34.41
CA GLY A 84 -4.73 -12.95 -35.67
C GLY A 84 -6.10 -12.32 -35.50
N GLY A 85 -6.99 -12.61 -36.44
CA GLY A 85 -8.32 -12.02 -36.55
C GLY A 85 -8.47 -11.12 -37.78
N PRO A 86 -9.61 -10.41 -37.93
CA PRO A 86 -10.72 -10.37 -36.99
C PRO A 86 -11.53 -11.67 -36.96
N HIS A 87 -12.06 -11.99 -35.78
CA HIS A 87 -12.99 -13.10 -35.55
C HIS A 87 -14.36 -12.57 -35.11
N THR A 88 -15.36 -13.44 -35.21
CA THR A 88 -16.71 -13.24 -34.64
C THR A 88 -16.90 -14.25 -33.50
N MET A 89 -17.40 -13.76 -32.36
CA MET A 89 -17.83 -14.58 -31.25
C MET A 89 -19.35 -14.57 -31.15
N THR A 90 -19.97 -15.74 -31.06
CA THR A 90 -21.40 -15.88 -30.81
C THR A 90 -21.61 -16.43 -29.41
N ILE A 91 -22.50 -15.78 -28.65
CA ILE A 91 -22.97 -16.24 -27.35
C ILE A 91 -24.46 -16.53 -27.48
N ALA A 92 -24.88 -17.75 -27.19
CA ALA A 92 -26.27 -18.20 -27.33
C ALA A 92 -26.79 -18.78 -26.02
N GLY A 93 -27.83 -18.17 -25.47
CA GLY A 93 -28.69 -18.68 -24.40
C GLY A 93 -30.15 -18.52 -24.84
N ASN A 94 -30.98 -17.94 -23.98
CA ASN A 94 -32.35 -17.53 -24.33
C ASN A 94 -32.38 -16.41 -25.38
N ASN A 95 -31.35 -15.57 -25.39
CA ASN A 95 -31.05 -14.59 -26.44
C ASN A 95 -29.71 -14.93 -27.12
N LYS A 96 -29.42 -14.23 -28.22
CA LYS A 96 -28.18 -14.40 -28.98
C LYS A 96 -27.43 -13.08 -29.08
N ILE A 97 -26.16 -13.07 -28.66
CA ILE A 97 -25.23 -11.95 -28.80
C ILE A 97 -24.18 -12.32 -29.85
N SER A 98 -23.87 -11.40 -30.77
CA SER A 98 -22.80 -11.55 -31.76
C SER A 98 -21.80 -10.41 -31.60
N LEU A 99 -20.60 -10.73 -31.16
CA LEU A 99 -19.49 -9.79 -31.04
C LEU A 99 -18.59 -9.92 -32.28
N THR A 100 -18.20 -8.79 -32.86
CA THR A 100 -17.45 -8.76 -34.13
C THR A 100 -16.14 -7.98 -33.98
N ASP A 101 -15.26 -8.08 -34.99
CA ASP A 101 -13.96 -7.40 -35.00
C ASP A 101 -13.07 -7.75 -33.78
N ILE A 102 -13.11 -9.02 -33.35
CA ILE A 102 -12.29 -9.51 -32.23
C ILE A 102 -10.91 -9.89 -32.76
N LEU A 103 -9.87 -9.28 -32.21
CA LEU A 103 -8.48 -9.64 -32.49
C LEU A 103 -7.94 -10.58 -31.40
N VAL A 104 -6.93 -11.37 -31.74
CA VAL A 104 -6.12 -12.13 -30.78
C VAL A 104 -4.70 -11.59 -30.84
N GLY A 105 -4.12 -11.25 -29.70
CA GLY A 105 -2.85 -10.52 -29.62
C GLY A 105 -2.30 -10.43 -28.20
N GLU A 106 -1.50 -9.42 -27.91
CA GLU A 106 -1.03 -9.16 -26.53
C GLU A 106 -1.95 -8.16 -25.85
N VAL A 107 -2.35 -8.45 -24.62
CA VAL A 107 -3.15 -7.53 -23.80
C VAL A 107 -2.31 -7.05 -22.63
N TRP A 108 -2.28 -5.74 -22.41
CA TRP A 108 -1.57 -5.10 -21.31
C TRP A 108 -2.46 -4.08 -20.60
N ILE A 109 -2.34 -4.03 -19.28
CA ILE A 109 -3.03 -3.04 -18.44
C ILE A 109 -2.05 -1.98 -17.93
N GLY A 110 -2.37 -0.71 -18.09
CA GLY A 110 -1.65 0.41 -17.48
C GLY A 110 -2.39 0.92 -16.25
N SER A 111 -1.73 0.93 -15.09
CA SER A 111 -2.32 1.37 -13.83
C SER A 111 -1.36 2.22 -12.98
N GLY A 112 -1.91 2.83 -11.93
CA GLY A 112 -1.21 3.77 -11.06
C GLY A 112 -1.92 5.12 -10.99
N GLN A 113 -1.14 6.20 -10.93
CA GLN A 113 -1.65 7.55 -10.66
C GLN A 113 -1.51 8.49 -11.87
N SER A 114 -1.41 9.81 -11.62
CA SER A 114 -1.48 10.88 -12.62
C SER A 114 -0.48 10.73 -13.76
N ASN A 115 0.72 10.23 -13.49
CA ASN A 115 1.73 10.01 -14.52
C ASN A 115 1.41 8.83 -15.46
N MET A 116 0.67 7.81 -14.99
CA MET A 116 0.04 6.80 -15.85
C MET A 116 -1.18 7.36 -16.57
N GLN A 117 -2.00 8.16 -15.88
CA GLN A 117 -3.21 8.78 -16.43
C GLN A 117 -2.89 9.85 -17.49
N TRP A 118 -1.67 10.38 -17.50
CA TRP A 118 -1.24 11.45 -18.38
C TRP A 118 -1.52 11.13 -19.84
N SER A 119 -2.20 12.04 -20.53
CA SER A 119 -2.76 11.78 -21.85
C SER A 119 -1.74 12.01 -22.97
N VAL A 120 -2.00 11.40 -24.14
CA VAL A 120 -1.22 11.67 -25.37
C VAL A 120 -1.32 13.14 -25.74
N SER A 121 -2.49 13.77 -25.58
CA SER A 121 -2.69 15.20 -25.86
C SER A 121 -1.86 16.14 -24.97
N ALA A 122 -1.48 15.72 -23.77
CA ALA A 122 -0.67 16.51 -22.84
C ALA A 122 0.84 16.20 -22.93
N SER A 123 1.25 15.28 -23.83
CA SER A 123 2.65 14.85 -23.98
C SER A 123 3.41 15.71 -24.99
N ASN A 124 4.75 15.58 -25.02
CA ASN A 124 5.56 16.24 -26.04
C ASN A 124 5.13 15.79 -27.45
N ASN A 125 5.21 16.69 -28.43
CA ASN A 125 4.89 16.42 -29.84
C ASN A 125 3.46 15.89 -30.08
N ALA A 126 2.51 16.17 -29.17
CA ALA A 126 1.15 15.63 -29.21
C ALA A 126 0.47 15.68 -30.59
N GLY A 127 0.54 16.81 -31.30
CA GLY A 127 -0.08 16.95 -32.63
C GLY A 127 0.44 15.94 -33.67
N ALA A 128 1.77 15.74 -33.72
CA ALA A 128 2.39 14.77 -34.62
C ALA A 128 2.05 13.32 -34.19
N GLU A 129 2.10 13.04 -32.88
CA GLU A 129 1.81 11.71 -32.34
C GLU A 129 0.35 11.30 -32.57
N ILE A 130 -0.59 12.23 -32.40
CA ILE A 130 -2.03 12.03 -32.64
C ILE A 130 -2.27 11.85 -34.14
N GLY A 131 -1.72 12.70 -34.99
CA GLY A 131 -1.89 12.60 -36.44
C GLY A 131 -1.36 11.28 -37.03
N ALA A 132 -0.32 10.72 -36.43
CA ALA A 132 0.29 9.44 -36.81
C ALA A 132 -0.36 8.21 -36.15
N ALA A 133 -1.30 8.37 -35.22
CA ALA A 133 -1.93 7.27 -34.48
C ALA A 133 -2.99 6.53 -35.32
N LYS A 134 -2.56 5.90 -36.42
CA LYS A 134 -3.40 5.15 -37.36
C LYS A 134 -3.11 3.65 -37.25
N TYR A 135 -3.38 3.07 -36.09
CA TYR A 135 -3.02 1.68 -35.76
C TYR A 135 -4.30 0.87 -35.48
N PRO A 136 -5.03 0.41 -36.52
CA PRO A 136 -6.30 -0.30 -36.30
C PRO A 136 -6.13 -1.58 -35.48
N ASN A 137 -4.95 -2.22 -35.52
CA ASN A 137 -4.65 -3.42 -34.72
C ASN A 137 -4.19 -3.12 -33.29
N ILE A 138 -4.17 -1.85 -32.87
CA ILE A 138 -4.08 -1.46 -31.47
C ILE A 138 -5.48 -1.07 -30.98
N ARG A 139 -5.96 -1.69 -29.90
CA ARG A 139 -7.27 -1.40 -29.32
C ARG A 139 -7.12 -0.78 -27.93
N LEU A 140 -7.93 0.22 -27.65
CA LEU A 140 -7.88 1.05 -26.46
C LEU A 140 -9.15 0.82 -25.63
N PHE A 141 -8.99 0.55 -24.34
CA PHE A 141 -10.08 0.45 -23.36
C PHE A 141 -9.75 1.36 -22.18
N LEU A 142 -10.52 2.45 -22.01
CA LEU A 142 -10.27 3.45 -20.98
C LEU A 142 -11.27 3.29 -19.83
N VAL A 143 -10.78 2.82 -18.68
CA VAL A 143 -11.60 2.60 -17.49
C VAL A 143 -11.95 3.94 -16.82
N PRO A 144 -13.23 4.24 -16.56
CA PRO A 144 -13.64 5.43 -15.84
C PRO A 144 -13.21 5.40 -14.37
N ASN A 145 -12.97 6.60 -13.83
CA ASN A 145 -12.61 6.79 -12.44
C ASN A 145 -13.85 6.65 -11.54
N VAL A 146 -13.95 5.50 -10.87
CA VAL A 146 -15.04 5.17 -9.94
C VAL A 146 -14.48 4.53 -8.67
N LEU A 147 -15.20 4.67 -7.55
CA LEU A 147 -14.83 4.11 -6.25
C LEU A 147 -15.91 3.14 -5.78
N SER A 148 -15.50 2.09 -5.06
CA SER A 148 -16.45 1.17 -4.44
C SER A 148 -15.83 0.48 -3.23
N GLY A 149 -16.59 0.41 -2.15
CA GLY A 149 -16.21 -0.36 -0.98
C GLY A 149 -16.37 -1.88 -1.18
N ILE A 150 -17.11 -2.30 -2.22
CA ILE A 150 -17.36 -3.70 -2.56
C ILE A 150 -16.95 -4.01 -4.00
N PRO A 151 -16.51 -5.24 -4.33
CA PRO A 151 -16.07 -5.57 -5.67
C PRO A 151 -17.21 -5.43 -6.71
N ASN A 152 -17.02 -4.53 -7.69
CA ASN A 152 -17.91 -4.37 -8.83
C ASN A 152 -17.67 -5.52 -9.84
N LYS A 153 -18.71 -5.90 -10.57
CA LYS A 153 -18.64 -6.98 -11.57
C LYS A 153 -18.63 -6.49 -13.03
N ASP A 154 -18.75 -5.18 -13.23
CA ASP A 154 -18.74 -4.53 -14.54
C ASP A 154 -18.24 -3.09 -14.36
N VAL A 155 -17.68 -2.54 -15.44
CA VAL A 155 -17.24 -1.15 -15.52
C VAL A 155 -17.58 -0.61 -16.90
N LYS A 156 -18.21 0.57 -16.97
CA LYS A 156 -18.73 1.13 -18.22
C LYS A 156 -17.62 1.78 -19.03
N ALA A 157 -17.13 1.05 -20.03
CA ALA A 157 -16.11 1.47 -20.97
C ALA A 157 -16.21 0.61 -22.25
N ASP A 158 -15.72 1.15 -23.36
CA ASP A 158 -15.80 0.53 -24.68
C ASP A 158 -14.41 0.27 -25.26
N TRP A 159 -14.29 -0.77 -26.08
CA TRP A 159 -13.11 -1.00 -26.90
C TRP A 159 -13.15 -0.13 -28.16
N THR A 160 -12.05 0.57 -28.44
CA THR A 160 -11.94 1.43 -29.64
C THR A 160 -10.65 1.17 -30.39
N ALA A 161 -10.69 1.28 -31.73
CA ALA A 161 -9.49 1.27 -32.55
C ALA A 161 -8.60 2.48 -32.22
N CYS A 162 -7.27 2.28 -32.21
CA CYS A 162 -6.33 3.39 -32.09
C CYS A 162 -6.35 4.26 -33.36
N THR A 163 -7.00 5.41 -33.24
CA THR A 163 -7.17 6.40 -34.29
C THR A 163 -6.77 7.79 -33.77
N PRO A 164 -6.54 8.78 -34.64
CA PRO A 164 -6.30 10.16 -34.22
C PRO A 164 -7.45 10.75 -33.38
N ALA A 165 -8.68 10.24 -33.53
CA ALA A 165 -9.83 10.66 -32.74
C ALA A 165 -9.88 10.02 -31.35
N ALA A 166 -9.50 8.75 -31.22
CA ALA A 166 -9.62 7.98 -29.98
C ALA A 166 -8.40 8.10 -29.04
N VAL A 167 -7.19 8.27 -29.58
CA VAL A 167 -5.95 8.30 -28.80
C VAL A 167 -5.72 9.51 -27.89
N PRO A 168 -6.24 10.74 -28.17
CA PRO A 168 -5.86 11.94 -27.41
C PRO A 168 -6.04 11.85 -25.89
N PRO A 169 -7.16 11.34 -25.33
CA PRO A 169 -7.34 11.23 -23.88
C PRO A 169 -6.69 9.98 -23.27
N PHE A 170 -6.19 9.05 -24.09
CA PHE A 170 -5.66 7.78 -23.61
C PHE A 170 -4.29 7.94 -22.93
N SER A 171 -3.96 7.03 -22.01
CA SER A 171 -2.67 7.01 -21.31
C SER A 171 -1.51 7.03 -22.31
N ALA A 172 -0.67 8.06 -22.25
CA ALA A 172 0.46 8.22 -23.14
C ALA A 172 1.53 7.15 -22.90
N VAL A 173 1.82 6.84 -21.63
CA VAL A 173 2.82 5.81 -21.29
C VAL A 173 2.40 4.46 -21.85
N LEU A 174 1.14 4.07 -21.62
CA LEU A 174 0.62 2.79 -22.10
C LEU A 174 0.51 2.76 -23.63
N TYR A 175 0.08 3.85 -24.27
CA TYR A 175 0.05 3.96 -25.73
C TYR A 175 1.43 3.79 -26.35
N PHE A 176 2.44 4.53 -25.87
CA PHE A 176 3.79 4.44 -26.44
C PHE A 176 4.46 3.09 -26.19
N PHE A 177 4.19 2.47 -25.03
CA PHE A 177 4.56 1.09 -24.74
C PHE A 177 3.94 0.12 -25.76
N GLY A 178 2.61 0.14 -25.91
CA GLY A 178 1.89 -0.76 -26.81
C GLY A 178 2.24 -0.55 -28.28
N ARG A 179 2.43 0.71 -28.70
CA ARG A 179 2.89 1.05 -30.05
C ARG A 179 4.28 0.50 -30.34
N HIS A 180 5.20 0.56 -29.38
CA HIS A 180 6.53 0.00 -29.56
C HIS A 180 6.46 -1.52 -29.68
N LEU A 181 5.72 -2.21 -28.80
CA LEU A 181 5.49 -3.65 -28.91
C LEU A 181 4.84 -4.04 -30.24
N HIS A 182 3.83 -3.31 -30.69
CA HIS A 182 3.17 -3.57 -31.97
C HIS A 182 4.15 -3.54 -33.14
N LYS A 183 5.07 -2.55 -33.17
CA LYS A 183 6.09 -2.43 -34.21
C LYS A 183 7.12 -3.56 -34.18
N GLU A 184 7.50 -4.01 -32.99
CA GLU A 184 8.56 -5.01 -32.80
C GLU A 184 8.05 -6.47 -32.92
N LEU A 185 6.76 -6.68 -32.65
CA LEU A 185 6.14 -8.00 -32.66
C LEU A 185 5.25 -8.24 -33.88
N ASP A 186 4.78 -7.19 -34.55
CA ASP A 186 3.86 -7.22 -35.71
C ASP A 186 2.59 -8.05 -35.44
N ILE A 187 1.96 -7.83 -34.29
CA ILE A 187 0.72 -8.50 -33.85
C ILE A 187 -0.27 -7.50 -33.24
N PRO A 188 -1.57 -7.82 -33.14
CA PRO A 188 -2.53 -6.99 -32.44
C PRO A 188 -2.16 -6.73 -30.97
N ILE A 189 -2.46 -5.53 -30.47
CA ILE A 189 -2.21 -5.13 -29.09
C ILE A 189 -3.49 -4.55 -28.46
N GLY A 190 -3.94 -5.10 -27.33
CA GLY A 190 -5.00 -4.54 -26.50
C GLY A 190 -4.41 -3.78 -25.32
N LEU A 191 -4.85 -2.54 -25.11
CA LEU A 191 -4.39 -1.67 -24.04
C LEU A 191 -5.57 -1.28 -23.15
N ILE A 192 -5.51 -1.67 -21.88
CA ILE A 192 -6.49 -1.32 -20.85
C ILE A 192 -5.88 -0.24 -19.95
N ALA A 193 -6.39 0.99 -19.98
CA ALA A 193 -5.92 2.07 -19.11
C ALA A 193 -6.85 2.19 -17.89
N SER A 194 -6.31 1.95 -16.69
CA SER A 194 -7.03 2.06 -15.42
C SER A 194 -6.14 2.73 -14.36
N SER A 195 -6.22 4.06 -14.28
CA SER A 195 -5.32 4.88 -13.45
C SER A 195 -6.02 6.15 -12.97
N TRP A 196 -5.68 6.63 -11.77
CA TRP A 196 -6.30 7.82 -11.18
C TRP A 196 -5.27 8.70 -10.45
N GLY A 197 -5.14 9.95 -10.89
CA GLY A 197 -4.33 10.99 -10.26
C GLY A 197 -4.40 11.04 -8.73
N GLY A 198 -3.22 11.19 -8.11
CA GLY A 198 -3.01 11.34 -6.67
C GLY A 198 -3.25 10.08 -5.82
N SER A 199 -3.65 8.96 -6.41
CA SER A 199 -3.89 7.72 -5.65
C SER A 199 -2.62 7.18 -4.98
N LEU A 200 -2.77 6.66 -3.77
CA LEU A 200 -1.81 5.77 -3.13
C LEU A 200 -1.83 4.37 -3.80
N ILE A 201 -0.94 3.45 -3.43
CA ILE A 201 -0.93 2.06 -3.93
C ILE A 201 -2.00 1.16 -3.28
N GLU A 202 -2.41 1.50 -2.06
CA GLU A 202 -3.35 0.72 -1.25
C GLU A 202 -4.75 0.58 -1.87
N PRO A 203 -5.37 1.64 -2.44
CA PRO A 203 -6.63 1.52 -3.16
C PRO A 203 -6.64 0.50 -4.29
N TRP A 204 -5.50 0.26 -4.95
CA TRP A 204 -5.36 -0.66 -6.09
C TRP A 204 -5.04 -2.10 -5.71
N THR A 205 -4.77 -2.35 -4.43
CA THR A 205 -4.32 -3.64 -3.94
C THR A 205 -5.51 -4.47 -3.45
N PRO A 206 -5.71 -5.71 -3.95
CA PRO A 206 -6.79 -6.55 -3.50
C PRO A 206 -6.53 -7.10 -2.08
N PRO A 207 -7.57 -7.44 -1.30
CA PRO A 207 -7.43 -7.96 0.07
C PRO A 207 -6.46 -9.14 0.21
N PRO A 208 -6.45 -10.17 -0.66
CA PRO A 208 -5.48 -11.26 -0.56
C PRO A 208 -4.02 -10.83 -0.72
N GLY A 209 -3.74 -9.67 -1.33
CA GLY A 209 -2.40 -9.11 -1.46
C GLY A 209 -1.83 -8.65 -0.12
N PHE A 210 -2.61 -7.88 0.65
CA PHE A 210 -2.20 -7.42 1.99
C PHE A 210 -2.01 -8.59 2.96
N ALA A 211 -2.89 -9.58 2.90
CA ALA A 211 -2.81 -10.77 3.76
C ALA A 211 -1.55 -11.61 3.49
N GLY A 212 -0.96 -11.53 2.29
CA GLY A 212 0.24 -12.28 1.90
C GLY A 212 1.56 -11.68 2.40
N VAL A 213 1.58 -10.42 2.86
CA VAL A 213 2.82 -9.70 3.15
C VAL A 213 2.83 -9.19 4.59
N LYS A 214 3.64 -9.82 5.46
CA LYS A 214 3.70 -9.53 6.91
C LYS A 214 3.87 -8.04 7.24
N LYS A 215 4.71 -7.32 6.48
CA LYS A 215 5.05 -5.92 6.72
C LYS A 215 3.90 -4.93 6.47
N VAL A 216 2.83 -5.37 5.81
CA VAL A 216 1.62 -4.57 5.56
C VAL A 216 0.38 -5.17 6.23
N LYS A 217 0.56 -6.07 7.21
CA LYS A 217 -0.54 -6.73 7.93
C LYS A 217 -1.53 -5.73 8.55
N GLY A 218 -1.03 -4.59 9.05
CA GLY A 218 -1.91 -3.54 9.61
C GLY A 218 -2.99 -3.08 8.62
N ILE A 219 -2.66 -2.97 7.33
CA ILE A 219 -3.63 -2.61 6.27
C ILE A 219 -4.63 -3.76 6.06
N SER A 220 -4.16 -5.02 6.07
CA SER A 220 -5.04 -6.19 5.98
C SER A 220 -6.04 -6.24 7.15
N ASP A 221 -5.59 -5.89 8.36
CA ASP A 221 -6.46 -5.86 9.54
C ASP A 221 -7.51 -4.76 9.39
N THR A 222 -7.12 -3.55 8.96
CA THR A 222 -8.06 -2.45 8.67
C THR A 222 -9.11 -2.85 7.64
N VAL A 223 -8.71 -3.42 6.50
CA VAL A 223 -9.66 -3.86 5.46
C VAL A 223 -10.67 -4.85 6.04
N ARG A 224 -10.19 -5.84 6.81
CA ARG A 224 -11.04 -6.87 7.43
C ARG A 224 -12.00 -6.27 8.45
N THR A 225 -11.52 -5.44 9.37
CA THR A 225 -12.36 -4.87 10.44
C THR A 225 -13.40 -3.91 9.86
N THR A 226 -13.03 -3.08 8.88
CA THR A 226 -13.98 -2.20 8.19
C THR A 226 -15.06 -2.99 7.45
N GLN A 227 -14.71 -4.11 6.80
CA GLN A 227 -15.70 -4.97 6.14
C GLN A 227 -16.68 -5.59 7.13
N VAL A 228 -16.20 -6.08 8.28
CA VAL A 228 -17.05 -6.65 9.34
C VAL A 228 -18.01 -5.59 9.88
N ALA A 229 -17.50 -4.40 10.23
CA ALA A 229 -18.32 -3.30 10.72
C ALA A 229 -19.40 -2.87 9.71
N TYR A 230 -19.06 -2.83 8.42
CA TYR A 230 -20.04 -2.57 7.37
C TYR A 230 -21.15 -3.63 7.31
N LEU A 231 -20.79 -4.92 7.37
CA LEU A 231 -21.78 -6.01 7.32
C LEU A 231 -22.70 -6.00 8.55
N GLU A 232 -22.18 -5.69 9.73
CA GLU A 232 -22.98 -5.51 10.94
C GLU A 232 -23.94 -4.32 10.82
N ALA A 233 -23.46 -3.18 10.34
CA ALA A 233 -24.30 -2.00 10.11
C ALA A 233 -25.39 -2.28 9.06
N LEU A 234 -25.02 -2.95 7.96
CA LEU A 234 -25.94 -3.34 6.90
C LEU A 234 -27.01 -4.30 7.45
N GLY A 235 -26.60 -5.30 8.23
CA GLY A 235 -27.52 -6.23 8.90
C GLY A 235 -28.52 -5.52 9.80
N LYS A 236 -28.08 -4.53 10.57
CA LYS A 236 -28.96 -3.69 11.41
C LYS A 236 -29.96 -2.89 10.57
N SER A 237 -29.52 -2.24 9.50
CA SER A 237 -30.41 -1.48 8.59
C SER A 237 -31.43 -2.39 7.90
N LEU A 238 -31.04 -3.61 7.52
CA LEU A 238 -31.95 -4.57 6.87
C LEU A 238 -32.92 -5.23 7.83
N ALA A 239 -32.52 -5.48 9.09
CA ALA A 239 -33.39 -6.06 10.12
C ALA A 239 -34.44 -5.05 10.63
N SER A 240 -34.16 -3.75 10.53
CA SER A 240 -35.03 -2.67 10.98
C SER A 240 -35.39 -1.72 9.84
N PRO A 241 -36.16 -2.18 8.83
CA PRO A 241 -36.55 -1.32 7.72
C PRO A 241 -37.37 -0.12 8.23
N THR A 242 -37.19 1.04 7.60
CA THR A 242 -37.90 2.27 7.97
C THR A 242 -39.42 2.08 7.83
N PRO A 243 -40.25 2.84 8.55
CA PRO A 243 -41.70 2.79 8.41
C PRO A 243 -42.16 2.92 6.95
N GLU A 244 -41.48 3.76 6.17
CA GLU A 244 -41.76 3.98 4.74
C GLU A 244 -41.44 2.74 3.91
N ALA A 245 -40.28 2.10 4.16
CA ALA A 245 -39.91 0.86 3.47
C ALA A 245 -40.85 -0.31 3.83
N LYS A 246 -41.31 -0.39 5.08
CA LYS A 246 -42.32 -1.38 5.51
C LYS A 246 -43.69 -1.14 4.87
N ALA A 247 -44.15 0.12 4.85
CA ALA A 247 -45.41 0.49 4.25
C ALA A 247 -45.41 0.23 2.73
N TRP A 248 -44.33 0.66 2.05
CA TRP A 248 -44.15 0.39 0.64
C TRP A 248 -44.11 -1.12 0.33
N LEU A 249 -43.39 -1.92 1.12
CA LEU A 249 -43.35 -3.37 0.90
C LEU A 249 -44.75 -4.00 1.01
N ALA A 250 -45.56 -3.56 1.97
CA ALA A 250 -46.93 -4.04 2.12
C ALA A 250 -47.82 -3.63 0.92
N GLU A 251 -47.70 -2.39 0.45
CA GLU A 251 -48.42 -1.88 -0.71
C GLU A 251 -47.99 -2.58 -2.01
N ALA A 252 -46.68 -2.72 -2.23
CA ALA A 252 -46.10 -3.42 -3.36
C ALA A 252 -46.53 -4.89 -3.43
N LEU A 253 -46.54 -5.61 -2.29
CA LEU A 253 -47.04 -6.99 -2.22
C LEU A 253 -48.54 -7.08 -2.48
N ALA A 254 -49.34 -6.08 -2.10
CA ALA A 254 -50.76 -6.02 -2.38
C ALA A 254 -51.05 -5.74 -3.87
N ALA A 255 -50.32 -4.78 -4.47
CA ALA A 255 -50.41 -4.45 -5.89
C ALA A 255 -49.97 -5.63 -6.77
N ALA A 256 -48.85 -6.28 -6.44
CA ALA A 256 -48.34 -7.43 -7.19
C ALA A 256 -49.30 -8.62 -7.23
N LYS A 257 -50.10 -8.85 -6.16
CA LYS A 257 -51.12 -9.91 -6.13
C LYS A 257 -52.33 -9.62 -7.03
N LYS A 258 -52.53 -8.36 -7.42
CA LYS A 258 -53.65 -7.89 -8.22
C LYS A 258 -53.25 -7.54 -9.66
N ASP A 259 -51.98 -7.75 -10.02
CA ASP A 259 -51.41 -7.34 -11.30
C ASP A 259 -51.49 -5.81 -11.53
N GLU A 260 -51.42 -5.04 -10.43
CA GLU A 260 -51.43 -3.58 -10.43
C GLU A 260 -50.00 -3.00 -10.47
N LEU A 261 -49.91 -1.74 -10.92
CA LEU A 261 -48.65 -0.99 -10.97
C LEU A 261 -48.05 -0.84 -9.57
N VAL A 262 -46.83 -1.37 -9.37
CA VAL A 262 -46.12 -1.27 -8.10
C VAL A 262 -45.56 0.16 -7.94
N PRO A 263 -45.81 0.84 -6.81
CA PRO A 263 -45.25 2.17 -6.57
C PRO A 263 -43.71 2.14 -6.54
N PRO A 264 -43.00 3.23 -6.86
CA PRO A 264 -41.54 3.28 -6.78
C PRO A 264 -41.05 2.97 -5.37
N ALA A 265 -40.04 2.10 -5.24
CA ALA A 265 -39.46 1.77 -3.95
C ALA A 265 -38.84 3.01 -3.28
N PRO A 266 -39.06 3.23 -1.98
CA PRO A 266 -38.35 4.27 -1.26
C PRO A 266 -36.85 3.94 -1.25
N ALA A 267 -36.01 4.98 -1.25
CA ALA A 267 -34.58 4.79 -1.08
C ALA A 267 -34.31 4.12 0.28
N LEU A 268 -33.71 2.94 0.26
CA LEU A 268 -33.24 2.30 1.48
C LEU A 268 -32.07 3.11 2.02
N ALA A 269 -32.19 3.60 3.25
CA ALA A 269 -31.10 4.24 3.99
C ALA A 269 -30.06 3.19 4.39
N LEU A 270 -29.26 2.73 3.41
CA LEU A 270 -28.17 1.80 3.63
C LEU A 270 -26.92 2.54 4.12
N PRO A 271 -26.13 1.94 5.02
CA PRO A 271 -24.88 2.55 5.46
C PRO A 271 -23.91 2.67 4.29
N GLY A 272 -23.18 3.79 4.24
CA GLY A 272 -22.04 3.92 3.32
C GLY A 272 -20.95 2.92 3.67
N HIS A 273 -20.22 2.44 2.66
CA HIS A 273 -19.08 1.56 2.88
C HIS A 273 -17.83 2.42 3.12
N ALA A 274 -17.20 2.36 4.30
CA ALA A 274 -16.04 3.20 4.61
C ALA A 274 -14.80 2.91 3.74
N LEU A 275 -14.73 1.72 3.12
CA LEU A 275 -13.75 1.45 2.06
C LEU A 275 -14.07 2.12 0.70
N ALA A 276 -15.19 2.81 0.53
CA ALA A 276 -15.53 3.54 -0.71
C ALA A 276 -14.87 4.94 -0.78
N GLY A 277 -13.70 5.11 -0.17
CA GLY A 277 -12.94 6.35 -0.15
C GLY A 277 -11.77 6.34 -1.13
N TRP A 278 -11.39 7.52 -1.60
CA TRP A 278 -10.31 7.69 -2.58
C TRP A 278 -8.95 7.17 -2.08
N ALA A 279 -8.63 7.40 -0.80
CA ALA A 279 -7.42 6.88 -0.16
C ALA A 279 -7.63 5.52 0.54
N SER A 280 -8.88 5.04 0.62
CA SER A 280 -9.20 3.81 1.33
C SER A 280 -8.58 2.60 0.61
N PRO A 281 -7.98 1.64 1.35
CA PRO A 281 -7.43 0.44 0.74
C PRO A 281 -8.52 -0.33 -0.02
N THR A 282 -8.13 -0.97 -1.13
CA THR A 282 -9.01 -1.79 -2.00
C THR A 282 -10.08 -1.02 -2.80
N SER A 283 -10.31 0.28 -2.56
CA SER A 283 -11.45 1.01 -3.13
C SER A 283 -11.46 1.09 -4.67
N MET A 284 -10.29 1.39 -5.26
CA MET A 284 -10.10 1.47 -6.71
C MET A 284 -9.98 0.08 -7.33
N TYR A 285 -9.34 -0.87 -6.63
CA TYR A 285 -9.33 -2.26 -7.05
C TYR A 285 -10.76 -2.76 -7.25
N ASN A 286 -11.61 -2.59 -6.26
CA ASN A 286 -13.00 -3.04 -6.29
C ASN A 286 -13.77 -2.46 -7.47
N ALA A 287 -13.56 -1.18 -7.80
CA ALA A 287 -14.39 -0.47 -8.76
C ALA A 287 -13.84 -0.48 -10.19
N MET A 288 -12.51 -0.52 -10.35
CA MET A 288 -11.84 -0.31 -11.63
C MET A 288 -11.06 -1.55 -12.12
N ILE A 289 -10.59 -2.40 -11.21
CA ILE A 289 -9.75 -3.57 -11.54
C ILE A 289 -10.53 -4.88 -11.45
N ASN A 290 -11.29 -5.10 -10.38
CA ASN A 290 -12.09 -6.30 -10.17
C ASN A 290 -13.10 -6.56 -11.29
N PRO A 291 -13.76 -5.55 -11.90
CA PRO A 291 -14.61 -5.77 -13.07
C PRO A 291 -13.93 -6.41 -14.27
N LEU A 292 -12.60 -6.30 -14.35
CA LEU A 292 -11.79 -6.89 -15.41
C LEU A 292 -11.41 -8.35 -15.09
N VAL A 293 -11.63 -8.84 -13.87
CA VAL A 293 -11.35 -10.22 -13.51
C VAL A 293 -12.48 -11.10 -14.06
N PRO A 294 -12.21 -12.19 -14.80
CA PRO A 294 -10.91 -12.80 -15.09
C PRO A 294 -10.40 -12.63 -16.53
N PHE A 295 -10.60 -11.47 -17.18
CA PHE A 295 -10.07 -11.18 -18.52
C PHE A 295 -8.57 -11.46 -18.58
N ALA A 296 -8.13 -12.30 -19.51
CA ALA A 296 -6.72 -12.67 -19.62
C ALA A 296 -5.90 -11.52 -20.20
N PHE A 297 -4.72 -11.27 -19.63
CA PHE A 297 -3.73 -10.34 -20.15
C PHE A 297 -2.31 -10.78 -19.78
N LYS A 298 -1.32 -10.30 -20.53
CA LYS A 298 0.10 -10.70 -20.38
C LYS A 298 0.75 -10.09 -19.15
N GLY A 299 0.51 -8.81 -18.92
CA GLY A 299 1.10 -8.09 -17.80
C GLY A 299 0.56 -6.69 -17.58
N ALA A 300 1.09 -6.06 -16.55
CA ALA A 300 0.72 -4.74 -16.09
C ALA A 300 1.91 -3.77 -16.12
N ILE A 301 1.64 -2.55 -16.58
CA ILE A 301 2.53 -1.40 -16.46
C ILE A 301 2.05 -0.54 -15.29
N TRP A 302 2.95 -0.20 -14.39
CA TRP A 302 2.64 0.52 -13.15
C TRP A 302 3.45 1.81 -13.03
N TYR A 303 2.77 2.96 -12.97
CA TYR A 303 3.44 4.24 -12.74
C TYR A 303 2.77 5.00 -11.60
N GLN A 304 3.34 4.81 -10.42
CA GLN A 304 2.87 5.37 -9.16
C GLN A 304 4.01 5.38 -8.13
N GLY A 305 3.85 6.24 -7.14
CA GLY A 305 4.68 6.28 -5.94
C GLY A 305 4.76 7.67 -5.33
N GLU A 306 4.41 8.72 -6.09
CA GLU A 306 4.51 10.11 -5.65
C GLU A 306 3.66 10.37 -4.40
N SER A 307 2.45 9.80 -4.34
CA SER A 307 1.62 9.90 -3.12
C SER A 307 2.15 9.07 -1.95
N ASN A 308 2.97 8.05 -2.21
CA ASN A 308 3.57 7.17 -1.21
C ASN A 308 5.00 7.63 -0.80
N LEU A 309 5.38 8.89 -1.07
CA LEU A 309 6.75 9.39 -0.90
C LEU A 309 7.38 9.18 0.49
N ASN A 310 6.56 9.09 1.53
CA ASN A 310 7.01 8.92 2.90
C ASN A 310 7.22 7.45 3.30
N ASP A 311 6.83 6.48 2.47
CA ASP A 311 6.90 5.06 2.82
C ASP A 311 8.33 4.52 2.91
N GLY A 312 9.26 5.09 2.13
CA GLY A 312 10.58 4.51 1.94
C GLY A 312 10.48 3.02 1.59
N MET A 313 11.19 2.17 2.32
CA MET A 313 11.20 0.74 2.03
C MET A 313 9.88 0.00 2.26
N LEU A 314 8.93 0.58 3.02
CA LEU A 314 7.58 0.02 3.13
C LEU A 314 6.89 -0.07 1.75
N TYR A 315 7.26 0.81 0.82
CA TYR A 315 6.69 0.81 -0.53
C TYR A 315 7.02 -0.46 -1.32
N ALA A 316 8.18 -1.09 -1.11
CA ALA A 316 8.51 -2.37 -1.75
C ALA A 316 7.60 -3.51 -1.26
N HIS A 317 7.26 -3.50 0.02
CA HIS A 317 6.30 -4.45 0.61
C HIS A 317 4.89 -4.23 0.08
N LYS A 318 4.45 -2.96 -0.05
CA LYS A 318 3.16 -2.63 -0.69
C LYS A 318 3.12 -3.05 -2.16
N LYS A 319 4.22 -2.88 -2.91
CA LYS A 319 4.34 -3.40 -4.28
C LYS A 319 4.22 -4.91 -4.34
N ARG A 320 4.86 -5.64 -3.41
CA ARG A 320 4.71 -7.10 -3.33
C ARG A 320 3.25 -7.49 -3.11
N ALA A 321 2.56 -6.83 -2.19
CA ALA A 321 1.14 -7.05 -1.94
C ALA A 321 0.28 -6.79 -3.20
N LEU A 322 0.57 -5.71 -3.96
CA LEU A 322 -0.11 -5.42 -5.22
C LEU A 322 0.11 -6.55 -6.25
N VAL A 323 1.37 -6.89 -6.54
CA VAL A 323 1.74 -7.87 -7.58
C VAL A 323 1.20 -9.26 -7.25
N GLU A 324 1.48 -9.77 -6.05
CA GLU A 324 1.04 -11.10 -5.63
C GLU A 324 -0.48 -11.15 -5.46
N GLY A 325 -1.09 -10.06 -5.00
CA GLY A 325 -2.54 -9.92 -4.91
C GLY A 325 -3.21 -10.03 -6.28
N TRP A 326 -2.72 -9.31 -7.29
CA TRP A 326 -3.24 -9.38 -8.66
C TRP A 326 -3.03 -10.77 -9.28
N ARG A 327 -1.83 -11.35 -9.16
CA ARG A 327 -1.58 -12.73 -9.62
C ARG A 327 -2.55 -13.74 -8.99
N LYS A 328 -2.84 -13.59 -7.69
CA LYS A 328 -3.77 -14.46 -6.98
C LYS A 328 -5.21 -14.32 -7.45
N VAL A 329 -5.70 -13.12 -7.74
CA VAL A 329 -7.09 -12.94 -8.22
C VAL A 329 -7.27 -13.36 -9.68
N TRP A 330 -6.23 -13.22 -10.52
CA TRP A 330 -6.25 -13.69 -11.91
C TRP A 330 -5.93 -15.18 -12.08
N GLY A 331 -5.26 -15.77 -11.09
CA GLY A 331 -4.89 -17.19 -11.08
C GLY A 331 -3.83 -17.58 -12.10
N HIS A 332 -2.96 -16.65 -12.50
CA HIS A 332 -1.81 -16.90 -13.37
C HIS A 332 -0.69 -15.87 -13.15
N ASP A 333 0.51 -16.19 -13.62
CA ASP A 333 1.69 -15.34 -13.48
C ASP A 333 1.67 -14.19 -14.49
N LEU A 334 1.25 -13.03 -14.00
CA LEU A 334 1.29 -11.75 -14.71
C LEU A 334 2.67 -11.10 -14.60
N SER A 335 3.19 -10.56 -15.71
CA SER A 335 4.38 -9.70 -15.69
C SER A 335 4.04 -8.31 -15.14
N PHE A 336 4.95 -7.70 -14.36
CA PHE A 336 4.75 -6.35 -13.80
C PHE A 336 5.97 -5.47 -14.03
N TYR A 337 5.79 -4.38 -14.77
CA TYR A 337 6.85 -3.40 -15.04
C TYR A 337 6.46 -2.03 -14.55
N TRP A 338 7.42 -1.32 -13.92
CA TRP A 338 7.15 0.01 -13.39
C TRP A 338 8.21 1.03 -13.71
N THR A 339 7.87 2.28 -13.49
CA THR A 339 8.75 3.41 -13.70
C THR A 339 9.28 3.93 -12.36
N HIS A 340 10.57 4.21 -12.28
CA HIS A 340 11.07 5.05 -11.19
C HIS A 340 10.42 6.43 -11.24
N LEU A 341 10.26 7.07 -10.10
CA LEU A 341 9.70 8.42 -10.09
C LEU A 341 10.66 9.43 -10.74
N ALA A 342 10.12 10.47 -11.34
CA ALA A 342 10.94 11.55 -11.88
C ALA A 342 11.43 12.48 -10.74
N PRO A 343 12.62 13.08 -10.86
CA PRO A 343 13.06 14.16 -9.98
C PRO A 343 12.08 15.34 -10.01
N TYR A 344 11.72 15.83 -8.83
CA TYR A 344 10.84 16.97 -8.63
C TYR A 344 11.03 17.54 -7.22
N ASN A 345 10.67 18.81 -7.01
CA ASN A 345 10.71 19.43 -5.69
C ASN A 345 9.46 19.09 -4.88
N TYR A 346 9.54 18.05 -4.05
CA TYR A 346 8.44 17.66 -3.15
C TYR A 346 8.46 18.42 -1.81
N GLY A 347 9.32 19.43 -1.65
CA GLY A 347 9.58 20.11 -0.38
C GLY A 347 10.16 19.17 0.68
N GLY A 348 10.25 19.64 1.93
CA GLY A 348 10.63 18.81 3.09
C GLY A 348 12.00 18.11 2.94
N ASP A 349 12.10 16.87 3.44
CA ASP A 349 13.32 16.06 3.36
C ASP A 349 13.63 15.65 1.90
N PRO A 350 14.76 16.10 1.32
CA PRO A 350 15.15 15.77 -0.05
C PRO A 350 15.52 14.29 -0.26
N GLY A 351 15.71 13.53 0.81
CA GLY A 351 16.01 12.09 0.77
C GLY A 351 14.77 11.19 0.59
N ARG A 352 13.55 11.74 0.64
CA ARG A 352 12.30 10.95 0.47
C ARG A 352 12.23 10.25 -0.88
N LEU A 353 12.47 10.99 -1.96
CA LEU A 353 12.43 10.45 -3.32
C LEU A 353 13.51 9.38 -3.57
N PRO A 354 14.79 9.57 -3.19
CA PRO A 354 15.80 8.50 -3.25
C PRO A 354 15.44 7.22 -2.49
N ARG A 355 14.79 7.32 -1.33
CA ARG A 355 14.32 6.14 -0.59
C ARG A 355 13.19 5.42 -1.32
N ILE A 356 12.35 6.13 -2.07
CA ILE A 356 11.36 5.50 -2.96
C ILE A 356 12.01 4.87 -4.18
N TRP A 357 13.03 5.47 -4.78
CA TRP A 357 13.80 4.83 -5.86
C TRP A 357 14.44 3.52 -5.39
N GLU A 358 15.04 3.53 -4.20
CA GLU A 358 15.57 2.33 -3.56
C GLU A 358 14.48 1.26 -3.39
N ALA A 359 13.29 1.63 -2.92
CA ALA A 359 12.16 0.71 -2.77
C ALA A 359 11.62 0.18 -4.11
N GLN A 360 11.53 1.04 -5.12
CA GLN A 360 11.12 0.65 -6.48
C GLN A 360 12.13 -0.31 -7.11
N GLN A 361 13.43 -0.12 -6.87
CA GLN A 361 14.46 -1.04 -7.32
C GLN A 361 14.42 -2.36 -6.55
N ALA A 362 14.30 -2.33 -5.22
CA ALA A 362 14.26 -3.51 -4.37
C ALA A 362 13.06 -4.43 -4.69
N ALA A 363 11.91 -3.85 -5.05
CA ALA A 363 10.72 -4.61 -5.44
C ALA A 363 10.94 -5.48 -6.70
N THR A 364 11.98 -5.21 -7.50
CA THR A 364 12.29 -6.02 -8.71
C THR A 364 12.81 -7.43 -8.37
N SER A 365 13.06 -7.71 -7.08
CA SER A 365 13.33 -9.07 -6.58
C SER A 365 12.13 -10.02 -6.72
N ILE A 366 10.92 -9.49 -6.92
CA ILE A 366 9.73 -10.30 -7.20
C ILE A 366 9.90 -10.92 -8.60
N PRO A 367 9.78 -12.25 -8.77
CA PRO A 367 9.91 -12.90 -10.08
C PRO A 367 8.91 -12.35 -11.10
N GLY A 368 9.30 -12.26 -12.38
CA GLY A 368 8.44 -11.72 -13.45
C GLY A 368 8.20 -10.21 -13.36
N THR A 369 9.09 -9.47 -12.70
CA THR A 369 8.98 -8.01 -12.58
C THR A 369 10.20 -7.27 -13.11
N GLY A 370 10.06 -5.95 -13.30
CA GLY A 370 11.12 -5.09 -13.83
C GLY A 370 10.82 -3.61 -13.64
N THR A 371 11.82 -2.77 -13.86
CA THR A 371 11.71 -1.32 -13.70
C THR A 371 12.44 -0.58 -14.83
N THR A 372 12.02 0.64 -15.11
CA THR A 372 12.80 1.60 -15.89
C THR A 372 13.18 2.82 -15.05
N VAL A 373 14.42 3.28 -15.23
CA VAL A 373 14.92 4.51 -14.63
C VAL A 373 14.59 5.69 -15.56
N ILE A 374 14.15 6.82 -14.98
CA ILE A 374 13.78 8.02 -15.73
C ILE A 374 14.27 9.31 -15.06
N THR A 375 15.35 9.23 -14.28
CA THR A 375 15.90 10.40 -13.56
C THR A 375 16.45 11.49 -14.49
N ASP A 376 16.56 11.17 -15.78
CA ASP A 376 16.95 12.05 -16.89
C ASP A 376 15.78 12.71 -17.63
N ILE A 377 14.54 12.25 -17.39
CA ILE A 377 13.33 12.69 -18.11
C ILE A 377 12.49 13.69 -17.27
N GLY A 378 12.91 13.94 -16.02
CA GLY A 378 12.16 14.78 -15.08
C GLY A 378 11.99 16.24 -15.49
N ASN A 379 11.11 16.94 -14.79
CA ASN A 379 10.96 18.38 -14.87
C ASN A 379 10.88 18.94 -13.44
N LEU A 380 11.91 19.65 -13.00
CA LEU A 380 11.97 20.15 -11.62
C LEU A 380 10.88 21.19 -11.28
N ARG A 381 10.16 21.70 -12.29
CA ARG A 381 9.06 22.66 -12.15
C ARG A 381 7.67 22.03 -12.31
N ASP A 382 7.58 20.81 -12.81
CA ASP A 382 6.32 20.09 -13.02
C ASP A 382 6.54 18.60 -12.73
N ILE A 383 5.81 18.10 -11.74
CA ILE A 383 5.84 16.69 -11.32
C ILE A 383 5.48 15.72 -12.45
N HIS A 384 4.85 16.21 -13.53
CA HIS A 384 4.46 15.41 -14.69
C HIS A 384 5.42 15.61 -15.87
N PRO A 385 6.47 14.77 -16.02
CA PRO A 385 7.36 14.86 -17.18
C PRO A 385 6.59 14.54 -18.47
N ARG A 386 6.77 15.38 -19.50
CA ARG A 386 6.00 15.31 -20.76
C ARG A 386 6.58 14.37 -21.83
N ASN A 387 7.84 13.94 -21.70
CA ASN A 387 8.42 12.94 -22.60
C ASN A 387 7.95 11.53 -22.20
N LYS A 388 6.67 11.25 -22.44
CA LYS A 388 6.07 9.93 -22.18
C LYS A 388 6.47 8.88 -23.20
N GLN A 389 6.94 9.30 -24.38
CA GLN A 389 7.49 8.45 -25.42
C GLN A 389 8.61 7.57 -24.88
N GLU A 390 9.60 8.20 -24.24
CA GLU A 390 10.76 7.48 -23.74
C GLU A 390 10.41 6.59 -22.54
N VAL A 391 9.49 7.02 -21.69
CA VAL A 391 8.96 6.17 -20.60
C VAL A 391 8.33 4.90 -21.17
N GLY A 392 7.42 5.03 -22.14
CA GLY A 392 6.76 3.89 -22.78
C GLY A 392 7.74 2.99 -23.53
N ARG A 393 8.71 3.57 -24.25
CA ARG A 393 9.76 2.83 -24.97
C ARG A 393 10.61 1.99 -24.02
N ARG A 394 11.12 2.57 -22.92
CA ARG A 394 11.96 1.84 -21.97
C ARG A 394 11.21 0.69 -21.30
N LEU A 395 9.94 0.87 -20.95
CA LEU A 395 9.09 -0.21 -20.45
C LEU A 395 8.89 -1.32 -21.50
N ALA A 396 8.77 -0.96 -22.78
CA ALA A 396 8.63 -1.93 -23.85
C ALA A 396 9.92 -2.72 -24.08
N LEU A 397 11.10 -2.10 -23.94
CA LEU A 397 12.38 -2.83 -23.95
C LEU A 397 12.43 -3.88 -22.84
N VAL A 398 11.99 -3.55 -21.62
CA VAL A 398 11.92 -4.51 -20.50
C VAL A 398 11.06 -5.71 -20.87
N ALA A 399 9.87 -5.46 -21.43
CA ALA A 399 8.97 -6.53 -21.88
C ALA A 399 9.58 -7.37 -23.00
N LEU A 400 10.16 -6.74 -24.04
CA LEU A 400 10.83 -7.41 -25.16
C LEU A 400 11.93 -8.37 -24.68
N ALA A 401 12.76 -7.93 -23.74
CA ALA A 401 13.82 -8.78 -23.19
C ALA A 401 13.26 -9.91 -22.30
N LYS A 402 12.34 -9.59 -21.39
CA LYS A 402 11.89 -10.53 -20.34
C LYS A 402 10.77 -11.48 -20.76
N ASP A 403 9.83 -11.03 -21.57
CA ASP A 403 8.64 -11.81 -21.96
C ASP A 403 8.75 -12.41 -23.37
N TYR A 404 9.55 -11.80 -24.25
CA TYR A 404 9.65 -12.16 -25.67
C TYR A 404 11.05 -12.65 -26.08
N GLY A 405 11.96 -12.82 -25.11
CA GLY A 405 13.28 -13.42 -25.29
C GLY A 405 14.18 -12.65 -26.27
N ARG A 406 13.98 -11.34 -26.44
CA ARG A 406 14.83 -10.51 -27.29
C ARG A 406 16.17 -10.25 -26.59
N ASP A 407 17.27 -10.56 -27.26
CA ASP A 407 18.61 -10.25 -26.78
C ASP A 407 18.95 -8.78 -27.08
N ILE A 408 18.52 -7.89 -26.19
CA ILE A 408 18.67 -6.44 -26.31
C ILE A 408 19.06 -5.81 -24.97
N VAL A 409 19.73 -4.66 -25.02
CA VAL A 409 19.95 -3.84 -23.84
C VAL A 409 18.64 -3.14 -23.47
N TYR A 410 18.08 -3.52 -22.31
CA TYR A 410 16.74 -3.08 -21.88
C TYR A 410 16.74 -2.22 -20.62
N GLY A 411 17.87 -2.12 -19.92
CA GLY A 411 18.01 -1.37 -18.67
C GLY A 411 19.35 -0.67 -18.57
N GLY A 412 19.39 0.42 -17.82
CA GLY A 412 20.62 1.16 -17.51
C GLY A 412 21.37 0.56 -16.31
N PRO A 413 22.56 1.10 -15.98
CA PRO A 413 23.40 0.55 -14.93
C PRO A 413 22.72 0.47 -13.56
N VAL A 414 22.79 -0.70 -12.90
CA VAL A 414 22.26 -0.92 -11.55
C VAL A 414 23.38 -1.35 -10.62
N TYR A 415 23.50 -0.68 -9.47
CA TYR A 415 24.51 -0.98 -8.46
C TYR A 415 24.57 -2.49 -8.14
N LYS A 416 25.78 -3.06 -8.17
CA LYS A 416 26.04 -4.47 -7.88
C LYS A 416 26.85 -4.66 -6.61
N GLY A 417 27.78 -3.75 -6.33
CA GLY A 417 28.69 -3.88 -5.19
C GLY A 417 29.76 -2.81 -5.19
N MET A 418 30.46 -2.64 -4.06
CA MET A 418 31.58 -1.72 -3.93
C MET A 418 32.81 -2.38 -3.33
N LYS A 419 33.98 -1.77 -3.55
CA LYS A 419 35.25 -2.13 -2.93
C LYS A 419 35.98 -0.87 -2.49
N ILE A 420 36.46 -0.85 -1.24
CA ILE A 420 37.30 0.24 -0.72
C ILE A 420 38.76 -0.02 -1.16
N GLU A 421 39.39 0.98 -1.76
CA GLU A 421 40.76 0.97 -2.30
C GLU A 421 41.53 2.17 -1.74
N GLY A 422 42.07 2.01 -0.52
CA GLY A 422 42.69 3.12 0.22
C GLY A 422 41.64 4.18 0.56
N SER A 423 41.85 5.42 0.08
CA SER A 423 40.90 6.53 0.24
C SER A 423 39.81 6.60 -0.83
N LYS A 424 39.76 5.63 -1.75
CA LYS A 424 38.79 5.58 -2.85
C LYS A 424 37.80 4.45 -2.68
N VAL A 425 36.66 4.56 -3.34
CA VAL A 425 35.68 3.48 -3.46
C VAL A 425 35.41 3.17 -4.93
N ARG A 426 35.61 1.93 -5.32
CA ARG A 426 35.25 1.42 -6.64
C ARG A 426 33.86 0.80 -6.60
N VAL A 427 32.96 1.29 -7.44
CA VAL A 427 31.58 0.83 -7.56
C VAL A 427 31.41 0.03 -8.85
N SER A 428 30.79 -1.14 -8.74
CA SER A 428 30.48 -2.03 -9.87
C SER A 428 28.98 -2.04 -10.16
N PHE A 429 28.64 -2.26 -11.44
CA PHE A 429 27.26 -2.23 -11.93
C PHE A 429 26.92 -3.51 -12.70
N SER A 430 25.65 -3.90 -12.65
CA SER A 430 25.02 -4.74 -13.66
C SER A 430 24.41 -3.85 -14.76
N HIS A 431 23.96 -4.44 -15.87
CA HIS A 431 23.28 -3.71 -16.97
C HIS A 431 24.12 -2.56 -17.57
N THR A 432 25.42 -2.79 -17.74
CA THR A 432 26.34 -1.80 -18.34
C THR A 432 26.22 -1.71 -19.86
N GLY A 433 25.45 -2.60 -20.50
CA GLY A 433 25.39 -2.68 -21.96
C GLY A 433 26.79 -2.82 -22.58
N SER A 434 27.05 -2.05 -23.64
CA SER A 434 28.37 -1.96 -24.28
C SER A 434 29.38 -1.06 -23.55
N GLY A 435 29.00 -0.49 -22.41
CA GLY A 435 29.89 0.27 -21.52
C GLY A 435 29.18 1.43 -20.82
N LEU A 436 29.88 2.03 -19.85
CA LEU A 436 29.41 3.22 -19.13
C LEU A 436 29.84 4.51 -19.83
N GLU A 437 28.99 5.54 -19.77
CA GLU A 437 29.32 6.89 -20.25
C GLU A 437 28.59 7.99 -19.46
N SER A 438 28.97 9.24 -19.72
CA SER A 438 28.24 10.42 -19.29
C SER A 438 27.29 10.86 -20.39
N ARG A 439 26.00 11.07 -20.07
CA ARG A 439 24.97 11.47 -21.04
C ARG A 439 25.26 12.81 -21.72
N ASP A 440 26.03 13.68 -21.09
CA ASP A 440 26.26 15.05 -21.52
C ASP A 440 27.74 15.42 -21.68
N ASP A 441 28.62 14.42 -21.78
CA ASP A 441 30.08 14.57 -21.91
C ASP A 441 30.75 15.38 -20.77
N LYS A 442 30.02 15.66 -19.68
CA LYS A 442 30.56 16.33 -18.49
C LYS A 442 31.06 15.31 -17.47
N PRO A 443 31.92 15.74 -16.53
CA PRO A 443 32.29 14.92 -15.37
C PRO A 443 31.05 14.34 -14.67
N LEU A 444 31.17 13.12 -14.14
CA LEU A 444 30.05 12.47 -13.47
C LEU A 444 29.61 13.28 -12.25
N GLY A 445 28.33 13.62 -12.22
CA GLY A 445 27.70 14.37 -11.13
C GLY A 445 26.97 13.48 -10.13
N ARG A 446 26.57 14.10 -9.02
CA ARG A 446 25.66 13.51 -8.00
C ARG A 446 26.22 12.28 -7.27
N PHE A 447 27.53 12.14 -7.18
CA PHE A 447 28.19 11.19 -6.28
C PHE A 447 28.55 11.84 -4.95
N GLU A 448 28.31 11.11 -3.88
CA GLU A 448 28.75 11.47 -2.54
C GLU A 448 29.43 10.27 -1.89
N ILE A 449 30.47 10.52 -1.10
CA ILE A 449 31.25 9.52 -0.37
C ILE A 449 31.21 9.84 1.12
N ALA A 450 31.01 8.83 1.96
CA ALA A 450 30.95 8.98 3.40
C ALA A 450 32.27 8.62 4.07
N GLY A 451 32.70 9.44 5.03
CA GLY A 451 33.67 9.10 6.07
C GLY A 451 33.02 9.20 7.45
N ASP A 452 33.82 9.47 8.48
CA ASP A 452 33.32 9.61 9.86
C ASP A 452 32.34 10.78 10.03
N ALA A 453 32.55 11.87 9.29
CA ALA A 453 31.68 13.06 9.29
C ALA A 453 30.41 12.91 8.43
N GLY A 454 30.15 11.72 7.88
CA GLY A 454 29.03 11.45 6.98
C GLY A 454 29.35 11.71 5.51
N PHE A 455 28.30 11.81 4.69
CA PHE A 455 28.40 11.98 3.23
C PHE A 455 28.83 13.39 2.83
N VAL A 456 29.83 13.47 1.94
CA VAL A 456 30.27 14.70 1.28
C VAL A 456 30.30 14.52 -0.24
N PRO A 457 30.21 15.60 -1.04
CA PRO A 457 30.38 15.51 -2.49
C PRO A 457 31.72 14.86 -2.87
N ALA A 458 31.70 14.07 -3.96
CA ALA A 458 32.83 13.29 -4.42
C ALA A 458 33.04 13.44 -5.93
N THR A 459 34.30 13.35 -6.36
CA THR A 459 34.67 13.16 -7.75
C THR A 459 34.44 11.70 -8.14
N ALA A 460 33.88 11.46 -9.32
CA ALA A 460 33.63 10.12 -9.84
C ALA A 460 34.17 10.00 -11.28
N VAL A 461 34.90 8.91 -11.55
CA VAL A 461 35.55 8.64 -12.84
C VAL A 461 35.20 7.23 -13.30
N ILE A 462 34.82 7.09 -14.58
CA ILE A 462 34.56 5.79 -15.20
C ILE A 462 35.89 5.07 -15.41
N ASP A 463 35.96 3.81 -15.00
CA ASP A 463 37.10 2.91 -15.21
C ASP A 463 36.54 1.55 -15.67
N GLY A 464 36.53 1.34 -16.99
CA GLY A 464 35.85 0.22 -17.64
C GLY A 464 34.35 0.20 -17.33
N ASN A 465 33.88 -0.90 -16.73
CA ASN A 465 32.49 -1.09 -16.28
C ASN A 465 32.28 -0.71 -14.80
N THR A 466 33.22 0.04 -14.21
CA THR A 466 33.17 0.50 -12.82
C THR A 466 33.28 2.01 -12.74
N VAL A 467 32.94 2.57 -11.58
CA VAL A 467 33.14 3.99 -11.27
C VAL A 467 33.99 4.10 -10.01
N VAL A 468 35.08 4.86 -10.07
CA VAL A 468 35.94 5.15 -8.93
C VAL A 468 35.54 6.49 -8.33
N VAL A 469 35.20 6.49 -7.04
CA VAL A 469 34.68 7.64 -6.29
C VAL A 469 35.68 8.04 -5.21
N ALA A 470 35.98 9.33 -5.09
CA ALA A 470 36.94 9.87 -4.12
C ALA A 470 36.61 11.30 -3.69
N SER A 471 37.07 11.70 -2.51
CA SER A 471 37.01 13.09 -2.02
C SER A 471 38.20 13.36 -1.11
N ASP A 472 38.86 14.50 -1.30
CA ASP A 472 40.01 14.91 -0.46
C ASP A 472 39.63 15.13 1.01
N LYS A 473 38.32 15.22 1.30
CA LYS A 473 37.76 15.33 2.66
C LYS A 473 37.57 13.98 3.35
N VAL A 474 37.78 12.86 2.66
CA VAL A 474 37.50 11.51 3.17
C VAL A 474 38.72 10.61 2.96
N ALA A 475 39.53 10.47 4.00
CA ALA A 475 40.70 9.57 3.99
C ALA A 475 40.31 8.09 4.16
N SER A 476 39.25 7.82 4.93
CA SER A 476 38.77 6.47 5.26
C SER A 476 37.30 6.34 4.88
N PRO A 477 36.98 6.00 3.61
CA PRO A 477 35.60 5.94 3.16
C PRO A 477 34.87 4.71 3.70
N SER A 478 33.58 4.87 3.99
CA SER A 478 32.70 3.81 4.51
C SER A 478 31.50 3.52 3.61
N ALA A 479 31.05 4.48 2.81
CA ALA A 479 29.92 4.31 1.90
C ALA A 479 29.97 5.30 0.73
N VAL A 480 29.20 5.00 -0.33
CA VAL A 480 28.95 5.86 -1.49
C VAL A 480 27.44 5.94 -1.71
N ARG A 481 26.97 7.07 -2.21
CA ARG A 481 25.62 7.18 -2.77
C ARG A 481 25.63 8.00 -4.06
N PHE A 482 24.68 7.71 -4.92
CA PHE A 482 24.52 8.31 -6.24
C PHE A 482 23.09 8.75 -6.46
N GLY A 483 22.91 9.99 -6.91
CA GLY A 483 21.58 10.55 -7.17
C GLY A 483 20.74 10.71 -5.90
N TRP A 484 21.34 10.89 -4.73
CA TRP A 484 20.62 10.86 -3.44
C TRP A 484 19.97 12.20 -3.06
N HIS A 485 19.20 12.80 -3.99
CA HIS A 485 18.46 14.03 -3.77
C HIS A 485 17.21 14.09 -4.66
N GLN A 486 16.11 14.66 -4.18
CA GLN A 486 14.86 14.79 -4.97
C GLN A 486 14.99 15.62 -6.26
N LEU A 487 15.99 16.49 -6.31
CA LEU A 487 16.35 17.31 -7.49
C LEU A 487 17.56 16.76 -8.26
N ALA A 488 17.91 15.49 -8.05
CA ALA A 488 19.06 14.91 -8.72
C ALA A 488 18.75 14.64 -10.20
N GLU A 489 19.49 15.31 -11.09
CA GLU A 489 19.56 15.03 -12.53
C GLU A 489 20.93 14.42 -12.85
N PRO A 490 21.18 13.14 -12.49
CA PRO A 490 22.46 12.51 -12.73
C PRO A 490 22.71 12.26 -14.23
N ASN A 491 23.99 12.13 -14.61
CA ASN A 491 24.43 11.94 -16.00
C ASN A 491 25.09 10.58 -16.29
N LEU A 492 25.28 9.69 -15.30
CA LEU A 492 25.79 8.33 -15.57
C LEU A 492 24.72 7.49 -16.30
N GLN A 493 25.09 6.91 -17.44
CA GLN A 493 24.26 5.99 -18.22
C GLN A 493 25.12 4.88 -18.85
N ASN A 494 24.47 3.92 -19.51
CA ASN A 494 25.17 3.06 -20.47
C ASN A 494 25.22 3.71 -21.87
N LYS A 495 26.06 3.18 -22.75
CA LYS A 495 26.25 3.66 -24.14
C LYS A 495 25.01 3.55 -25.02
N GLU A 496 24.00 2.79 -24.60
CA GLU A 496 22.69 2.71 -25.26
C GLU A 496 21.72 3.81 -24.82
N GLY A 497 22.18 4.74 -23.97
CA GLY A 497 21.40 5.89 -23.51
C GLY A 497 20.40 5.56 -22.39
N LEU A 498 20.58 4.45 -21.67
CA LEU A 498 19.73 4.07 -20.53
C LEU A 498 20.37 4.48 -19.20
N GLN A 499 19.62 5.27 -18.45
CA GLN A 499 20.06 5.96 -17.24
C GLN A 499 20.40 5.01 -16.08
N ALA A 500 21.48 5.29 -15.36
CA ALA A 500 21.85 4.54 -14.16
C ALA A 500 20.86 4.76 -13.00
N CYS A 501 20.53 3.69 -12.29
CA CYS A 501 19.67 3.72 -11.12
C CYS A 501 20.35 4.44 -9.93
N PRO A 502 19.69 5.40 -9.27
CA PRO A 502 20.15 5.93 -7.98
C PRO A 502 20.34 4.83 -6.94
N PHE A 503 21.33 4.97 -6.06
CA PHE A 503 21.63 3.99 -5.03
C PHE A 503 22.37 4.60 -3.84
N ARG A 504 22.45 3.84 -2.74
CA ARG A 504 23.40 4.02 -1.64
C ARG A 504 24.01 2.68 -1.28
N THR A 505 25.20 2.69 -0.68
CA THR A 505 25.90 1.47 -0.25
C THR A 505 25.86 1.24 1.27
N ASN A 506 25.22 2.14 2.03
CA ASN A 506 24.89 1.89 3.44
C ASN A 506 23.43 1.40 3.58
N SER A 507 23.12 0.75 4.71
CA SER A 507 21.79 0.16 4.96
C SER A 507 21.03 0.84 6.11
N THR A 508 19.73 0.57 6.22
CA THR A 508 18.84 1.00 7.29
C THR A 508 19.09 0.20 8.56
N ALA A 509 19.20 0.90 9.69
CA ALA A 509 19.42 0.24 10.97
C ALA A 509 18.19 -0.56 11.42
N PRO A 510 18.37 -1.72 12.08
CA PRO A 510 17.26 -2.46 12.65
C PRO A 510 16.67 -1.71 13.86
N SER A 511 15.39 -1.93 14.14
CA SER A 511 14.75 -1.53 15.40
C SER A 511 15.02 -2.55 16.51
N VAL A 512 14.97 -2.08 17.76
CA VAL A 512 15.14 -2.90 18.98
C VAL A 512 14.00 -2.60 19.94
N SER A 513 13.00 -3.47 20.00
CA SER A 513 11.79 -3.33 20.84
C SER A 513 11.77 -4.32 22.01
N GLY A 514 10.88 -4.07 22.98
CA GLY A 514 10.73 -4.83 24.22
C GLY A 514 10.69 -3.92 25.46
N LYS A 515 10.29 -4.49 26.61
CA LYS A 515 10.11 -3.76 27.87
C LYS A 515 11.40 -3.14 28.37
N LYS A 516 11.56 -1.82 28.24
CA LYS A 516 12.83 -1.13 28.58
C LYS A 516 13.15 -1.17 30.08
N MET A 517 12.14 -1.37 30.93
CA MET A 517 12.30 -1.70 32.34
C MET A 517 11.48 -2.94 32.68
N PHE A 518 12.04 -3.84 33.47
CA PHE A 518 11.39 -5.10 33.80
C PHE A 518 11.84 -5.64 35.16
N VAL A 519 11.05 -6.55 35.74
CA VAL A 519 11.34 -7.17 37.04
C VAL A 519 12.01 -8.53 36.88
N SER A 520 11.41 -9.41 36.07
CA SER A 520 11.83 -10.79 35.87
C SER A 520 12.55 -10.98 34.53
N SER A 521 11.88 -10.64 33.43
CA SER A 521 12.46 -10.67 32.10
C SER A 521 11.79 -9.69 31.15
N SER A 522 12.45 -9.44 30.02
CA SER A 522 11.92 -8.66 28.91
C SER A 522 12.14 -9.39 27.59
N PRO A 523 11.09 -9.59 26.78
CA PRO A 523 11.26 -10.09 25.42
C PRO A 523 11.87 -8.99 24.56
N VAL A 524 12.97 -9.31 23.88
CA VAL A 524 13.61 -8.44 22.90
C VAL A 524 13.25 -8.90 21.51
N GLU A 525 12.73 -7.97 20.72
CA GLU A 525 12.46 -8.17 19.30
C GLU A 525 13.32 -7.23 18.47
N LEU A 526 13.90 -7.78 17.40
CA LEU A 526 14.66 -7.03 16.41
C LEU A 526 13.93 -7.09 15.07
N ASP A 527 13.85 -5.96 14.38
CA ASP A 527 13.21 -5.91 13.07
C ASP A 527 13.95 -4.98 12.10
N CYS A 528 13.89 -5.26 10.81
CA CYS A 528 14.44 -4.38 9.77
C CYS A 528 13.43 -4.24 8.63
N ILE A 529 13.31 -3.04 8.08
CA ILE A 529 12.42 -2.78 6.95
C ILE A 529 13.01 -3.29 5.63
N GLU A 530 14.35 -3.38 5.55
CA GLU A 530 15.06 -3.99 4.43
C GLU A 530 15.01 -5.53 4.52
N GLU A 531 14.95 -6.18 3.36
CA GLU A 531 14.97 -7.63 3.22
C GLU A 531 16.30 -8.11 2.61
N GLY A 532 16.52 -9.43 2.57
CA GLY A 532 17.69 -10.03 1.91
C GLY A 532 19.01 -9.89 2.66
N GLY A 533 18.95 -9.54 3.95
CA GLY A 533 20.10 -9.47 4.85
C GLY A 533 19.84 -10.17 6.18
N VAL A 534 20.79 -10.03 7.10
CA VAL A 534 20.76 -10.65 8.42
C VAL A 534 20.95 -9.59 9.50
N ILE A 535 20.03 -9.53 10.46
CA ILE A 535 20.25 -8.76 11.69
C ILE A 535 21.22 -9.54 12.58
N ARG A 536 22.30 -8.88 12.98
CA ARG A 536 23.27 -9.38 13.96
C ARG A 536 23.19 -8.54 15.23
N TYR A 537 23.31 -9.18 16.38
CA TYR A 537 23.21 -8.49 17.65
C TYR A 537 24.19 -8.99 18.70
N THR A 538 24.37 -8.18 19.73
CA THR A 538 25.19 -8.46 20.91
C THR A 538 24.42 -7.99 22.15
N VAL A 539 24.68 -8.64 23.28
CA VAL A 539 24.04 -8.33 24.59
C VAL A 539 25.05 -7.88 25.64
N ASP A 540 26.34 -7.94 25.32
CA ASP A 540 27.46 -7.48 26.15
C ASP A 540 27.85 -6.01 25.88
N GLY A 541 27.09 -5.31 25.03
CA GLY A 541 27.36 -3.94 24.63
C GLY A 541 28.49 -3.78 23.59
N SER A 542 29.12 -4.86 23.12
CA SER A 542 30.09 -4.81 22.03
C SER A 542 29.42 -4.46 20.69
N THR A 543 30.17 -3.98 19.71
CA THR A 543 29.62 -3.63 18.39
C THR A 543 29.35 -4.90 17.57
N PRO A 544 28.12 -5.11 17.05
CA PRO A 544 27.83 -6.28 16.23
C PRO A 544 28.65 -6.32 14.94
N THR A 545 29.19 -7.50 14.64
CA THR A 545 29.93 -7.84 13.41
C THR A 545 29.18 -8.94 12.65
N GLU A 546 29.62 -9.28 11.44
CA GLU A 546 29.08 -10.42 10.67
C GLU A 546 29.19 -11.76 11.41
N LYS A 547 30.14 -11.87 12.35
CA LYS A 547 30.36 -13.06 13.19
C LYS A 547 29.52 -13.07 14.46
N SER A 548 28.87 -11.95 14.82
CA SER A 548 27.99 -11.89 15.99
C SER A 548 26.74 -12.74 15.80
N THR A 549 25.97 -12.94 16.88
CA THR A 549 24.76 -13.78 16.86
C THR A 549 23.75 -13.28 15.83
N ALA A 550 23.27 -14.17 14.96
CA ALA A 550 22.19 -13.87 14.03
C ALA A 550 20.85 -13.90 14.77
N TYR A 551 20.05 -12.86 14.57
CA TYR A 551 18.67 -12.84 15.03
C TYR A 551 17.82 -13.79 14.20
N LYS A 552 17.03 -14.64 14.87
CA LYS A 552 16.13 -15.61 14.24
C LYS A 552 14.70 -15.45 14.73
N GLU A 553 14.56 -15.21 16.03
CA GLU A 553 13.30 -15.04 16.75
C GLU A 553 13.55 -14.18 17.99
N SER A 554 12.46 -13.80 18.68
CA SER A 554 12.55 -13.03 19.91
C SER A 554 13.34 -13.79 20.98
N PHE A 555 14.02 -13.06 21.85
CA PHE A 555 14.82 -13.65 22.93
C PHE A 555 14.60 -12.89 24.25
N GLU A 556 14.71 -13.60 25.37
CA GLU A 556 14.52 -13.03 26.70
C GLU A 556 15.83 -12.52 27.28
N ILE A 557 15.76 -11.37 27.94
CA ILE A 557 16.81 -10.87 28.83
C ILE A 557 16.30 -10.87 30.27
N LYS A 558 17.16 -11.27 31.22
CA LYS A 558 16.80 -11.42 32.64
C LYS A 558 17.51 -10.41 33.54
N ASP A 559 18.57 -9.78 33.06
CA ASP A 559 19.36 -8.78 33.79
C ASP A 559 19.47 -7.50 32.98
N THR A 560 19.90 -6.41 33.63
CA THR A 560 20.17 -5.14 32.95
C THR A 560 21.16 -5.37 31.81
N THR A 561 20.70 -5.16 30.59
CA THR A 561 21.39 -5.57 29.36
C THR A 561 21.33 -4.44 28.34
N THR A 562 22.47 -4.14 27.69
CA THR A 562 22.47 -3.27 26.51
C THR A 562 22.55 -4.13 25.26
N VAL A 563 21.45 -4.13 24.51
CA VAL A 563 21.37 -4.81 23.21
C VAL A 563 21.84 -3.85 22.13
N LYS A 564 22.84 -4.26 21.36
CA LYS A 564 23.21 -3.59 20.12
C LYS A 564 22.87 -4.47 18.93
N ALA A 565 22.34 -3.87 17.88
CA ALA A 565 21.94 -4.57 16.66
C ALA A 565 22.42 -3.84 15.41
N ARG A 566 22.74 -4.60 14.37
CA ARG A 566 23.20 -4.09 13.08
C ARG A 566 22.70 -5.01 11.96
N PHE A 567 22.21 -4.44 10.87
CA PHE A 567 21.77 -5.22 9.71
C PHE A 567 22.89 -5.33 8.69
N PHE A 568 23.11 -6.53 8.17
CA PHE A 568 24.12 -6.85 7.16
C PHE A 568 23.42 -7.38 5.91
N ARG A 569 23.58 -6.67 4.80
CA ARG A 569 23.06 -7.07 3.49
C ARG A 569 23.94 -8.17 2.88
N ALA A 570 23.37 -8.93 1.95
CA ALA A 570 24.11 -9.96 1.21
C ALA A 570 25.29 -9.43 0.39
N ASP A 571 25.29 -8.14 0.02
CA ASP A 571 26.38 -7.47 -0.70
C ASP A 571 27.50 -6.94 0.22
N GLY A 572 27.46 -7.27 1.52
CA GLY A 572 28.44 -6.84 2.53
C GLY A 572 28.20 -5.43 3.10
N ALA A 573 27.20 -4.71 2.59
CA ALA A 573 26.82 -3.43 3.17
C ALA A 573 26.21 -3.63 4.57
N ALA A 574 26.57 -2.77 5.51
CA ALA A 574 26.06 -2.82 6.86
C ALA A 574 25.39 -1.50 7.26
N SER A 575 24.35 -1.59 8.10
CA SER A 575 23.71 -0.42 8.67
C SER A 575 24.61 0.27 9.71
N ILE A 576 24.20 1.43 10.22
CA ILE A 576 24.72 1.89 11.52
C ILE A 576 24.25 0.96 12.65
N VAL A 577 24.89 1.05 13.81
CA VAL A 577 24.51 0.27 15.00
C VAL A 577 23.33 0.94 15.69
N THR A 578 22.26 0.17 15.92
CA THR A 578 21.20 0.55 16.86
C THR A 578 21.57 0.02 18.25
N SER A 579 21.27 0.79 19.30
CA SER A 579 21.52 0.40 20.69
C SER A 579 20.29 0.68 21.54
N ALA A 580 19.91 -0.27 22.40
CA ALA A 580 18.90 -0.06 23.42
C ALA A 580 19.31 -0.73 24.73
N THR A 581 19.15 -0.01 25.83
CA THR A 581 19.38 -0.55 27.18
C THR A 581 18.05 -0.93 27.80
N PHE A 582 18.03 -2.13 28.35
CA PHE A 582 16.91 -2.69 29.08
C PHE A 582 17.35 -2.88 30.52
N THR A 583 16.61 -2.29 31.46
CA THR A 583 17.02 -2.20 32.87
C THR A 583 16.17 -3.14 33.70
N ARG A 584 16.81 -4.12 34.34
CA ARG A 584 16.17 -4.89 35.39
C ARG A 584 16.08 -4.02 36.63
N VAL A 585 14.91 -3.97 37.24
CA VAL A 585 14.68 -3.23 38.49
C VAL A 585 13.96 -4.12 39.49
N GLU A 586 14.21 -3.87 40.77
CA GLU A 586 13.45 -4.51 41.84
C GLU A 586 12.08 -3.83 42.00
N PRO A 587 11.02 -4.59 42.32
CA PRO A 587 9.73 -4.01 42.68
C PRO A 587 9.88 -3.07 43.87
N ARG A 588 9.10 -1.99 43.90
CA ARG A 588 9.11 -1.03 45.01
C ARG A 588 7.90 -1.26 45.90
N ILE A 589 8.05 -1.03 47.19
CA ILE A 589 6.90 -1.04 48.12
C ILE A 589 6.56 0.41 48.48
N VAL A 590 5.33 0.81 48.22
CA VAL A 590 4.79 2.14 48.57
C VAL A 590 3.46 1.92 49.25
N ASP A 591 3.33 2.37 50.51
CA ASP A 591 2.11 2.22 51.33
C ASP A 591 1.58 0.78 51.37
N GLY A 592 2.49 -0.19 51.49
CA GLY A 592 2.15 -1.62 51.52
C GLY A 592 1.82 -2.23 50.16
N LYS A 593 1.80 -1.44 49.08
CA LYS A 593 1.55 -1.91 47.72
C LYS A 593 2.84 -2.17 46.98
N LYS A 594 2.88 -3.29 46.26
CA LYS A 594 3.98 -3.64 45.37
C LYS A 594 3.80 -2.92 44.05
N LEU A 595 4.81 -2.13 43.67
CA LEU A 595 4.86 -1.43 42.41
C LEU A 595 5.85 -2.10 41.46
N ILE A 596 5.41 -2.32 40.23
CA ILE A 596 6.21 -2.80 39.12
C ILE A 596 6.36 -1.73 38.03
N PRO A 597 7.40 -1.78 37.19
CA PRO A 597 7.55 -0.89 36.04
C PRO A 597 6.33 -0.85 35.13
N GLY A 598 5.89 0.36 34.79
CA GLY A 598 4.82 0.60 33.82
C GLY A 598 3.73 1.55 34.31
N LEU A 599 2.66 1.63 33.52
CA LEU A 599 1.42 2.35 33.77
C LEU A 599 0.28 1.37 33.59
N ALA A 600 -0.57 1.24 34.61
CA ALA A 600 -1.84 0.56 34.45
C ALA A 600 -2.71 1.40 33.51
N TYR A 601 -3.39 0.77 32.56
CA TYR A 601 -4.39 1.42 31.71
C TYR A 601 -5.73 0.71 31.83
N GLU A 602 -6.78 1.50 31.70
CA GLU A 602 -8.14 1.06 31.48
C GLU A 602 -8.62 1.71 30.19
N TYR A 603 -9.11 0.89 29.26
CA TYR A 603 -9.60 1.29 27.94
C TYR A 603 -11.11 1.13 27.88
N TYR A 604 -11.79 2.16 27.37
CA TYR A 604 -13.24 2.26 27.34
C TYR A 604 -13.71 2.59 25.93
N GLU A 605 -14.94 2.17 25.63
CA GLU A 605 -15.57 2.34 24.33
C GLU A 605 -16.88 3.10 24.48
N GLY A 606 -17.04 4.19 23.72
CA GLY A 606 -18.26 5.01 23.73
C GLY A 606 -18.23 6.15 22.71
N THR A 607 -19.02 7.19 22.94
CA THR A 607 -18.98 8.39 22.12
C THR A 607 -19.18 9.56 23.05
N TRP A 608 -18.21 10.47 23.08
CA TRP A 608 -18.19 11.56 24.02
C TRP A 608 -17.72 12.85 23.34
N GLY A 609 -18.21 13.99 23.82
CA GLY A 609 -17.67 15.31 23.46
C GLY A 609 -16.80 15.92 24.57
N ALA A 610 -16.57 15.16 25.64
CA ALA A 610 -15.75 15.49 26.81
C ALA A 610 -15.38 14.19 27.53
N LEU A 611 -14.41 14.22 28.44
CA LEU A 611 -14.00 13.05 29.21
C LEU A 611 -15.19 12.42 29.96
N PRO A 612 -15.39 11.09 29.86
CA PRO A 612 -16.45 10.42 30.58
C PRO A 612 -16.19 10.36 32.09
N ASP A 613 -17.24 10.08 32.85
CA ASP A 613 -17.12 9.65 34.24
C ASP A 613 -16.65 8.18 34.29
N PHE A 614 -15.33 7.99 34.33
CA PHE A 614 -14.68 6.68 34.31
C PHE A 614 -15.11 5.75 35.46
N ASP A 615 -15.55 6.29 36.60
CA ASP A 615 -15.95 5.50 37.77
C ASP A 615 -17.34 4.87 37.60
N THR A 616 -18.11 5.34 36.62
CA THR A 616 -19.41 4.77 36.23
C THR A 616 -19.32 3.76 35.10
N LEU A 617 -18.14 3.64 34.47
CA LEU A 617 -17.94 2.80 33.29
C LEU A 617 -17.21 1.50 33.64
N THR A 618 -17.50 0.45 32.87
CA THR A 618 -16.72 -0.79 32.89
C THR A 618 -15.67 -0.75 31.76
N PRO A 619 -14.37 -0.92 32.06
CA PRO A 619 -13.34 -0.98 31.02
C PRO A 619 -13.59 -2.15 30.06
N ALA A 620 -13.46 -1.90 28.76
CA ALA A 620 -13.45 -2.93 27.73
C ALA A 620 -12.13 -3.71 27.70
N ALA A 621 -11.04 -3.09 28.16
CA ALA A 621 -9.75 -3.77 28.37
C ALA A 621 -8.96 -3.09 29.50
N THR A 622 -8.12 -3.86 30.18
CA THR A 622 -7.15 -3.35 31.16
C THR A 622 -5.79 -3.99 30.92
N GLY A 623 -4.73 -3.36 31.42
CA GLY A 623 -3.39 -3.93 31.37
C GLY A 623 -2.32 -2.96 31.82
N ILE A 624 -1.06 -3.29 31.49
CA ILE A 624 0.11 -2.46 31.81
C ILE A 624 0.80 -2.07 30.51
N CYS A 625 1.12 -0.79 30.37
CA CYS A 625 1.89 -0.24 29.27
C CYS A 625 3.17 0.43 29.81
N GLU A 626 4.18 0.61 28.96
CA GLU A 626 5.45 1.20 29.40
C GLU A 626 5.38 2.72 29.57
N GLU A 627 4.36 3.33 28.96
CA GLU A 627 4.37 4.74 28.62
C GLU A 627 2.93 5.20 28.33
N PHE A 628 2.63 6.50 28.49
CA PHE A 628 1.31 7.06 28.13
C PHE A 628 1.14 7.01 26.61
N SER A 629 0.60 5.91 26.10
CA SER A 629 0.54 5.61 24.67
C SER A 629 -0.84 5.15 24.24
N LEU A 630 -1.31 5.72 23.13
CA LEU A 630 -2.56 5.31 22.48
C LEU A 630 -2.42 3.96 21.74
N ALA A 631 -1.24 3.32 21.74
CA ALA A 631 -1.04 2.01 21.11
C ALA A 631 -1.89 0.89 21.73
N VAL A 632 -2.41 1.09 22.95
CA VAL A 632 -3.29 0.12 23.63
C VAL A 632 -4.74 0.15 23.11
N ARG A 633 -5.11 1.16 22.31
CA ARG A 633 -6.48 1.32 21.77
C ARG A 633 -6.89 0.12 20.91
N LYS A 634 -8.19 -0.15 20.86
CA LYS A 634 -8.78 -1.22 20.03
C LYS A 634 -9.52 -0.70 18.81
N ARG A 635 -9.71 0.62 18.74
CA ARG A 635 -10.33 1.34 17.62
C ARG A 635 -9.68 2.71 17.44
N ASN A 636 -9.95 3.33 16.29
CA ASN A 636 -9.40 4.64 15.95
C ASN A 636 -10.19 5.79 16.58
N ASP A 637 -11.52 5.67 16.70
CA ASP A 637 -12.40 6.76 17.16
C ASP A 637 -13.34 6.34 18.30
N GLY A 638 -13.80 7.31 19.10
CA GLY A 638 -14.78 7.09 20.16
C GLY A 638 -14.24 6.33 21.38
N PHE A 639 -12.97 6.36 21.69
CA PHE A 639 -12.46 5.60 22.83
C PHE A 639 -11.99 6.53 23.95
N ALA A 640 -11.90 5.99 25.16
CA ALA A 640 -11.32 6.71 26.30
C ALA A 640 -10.31 5.83 27.02
N LEU A 641 -9.32 6.47 27.66
CA LEU A 641 -8.26 5.82 28.40
C LEU A 641 -8.11 6.48 29.76
N ARG A 642 -7.94 5.66 30.80
CA ARG A 642 -7.46 6.07 32.11
C ARG A 642 -6.14 5.37 32.38
N PHE A 643 -5.06 6.14 32.45
CA PHE A 643 -3.75 5.67 32.85
C PHE A 643 -3.52 5.98 34.32
N THR A 644 -3.08 4.99 35.08
CA THR A 644 -2.73 5.14 36.50
C THR A 644 -1.32 4.60 36.74
N GLY A 645 -0.51 5.38 37.44
CA GLY A 645 0.78 4.92 37.94
C GLY A 645 1.41 5.89 38.92
N TYR A 646 2.72 5.81 39.03
CA TYR A 646 3.53 6.54 39.99
C TYR A 646 4.77 7.07 39.30
N VAL A 647 5.16 8.28 39.67
CA VAL A 647 6.41 8.91 39.25
C VAL A 647 7.29 9.13 40.47
N GLU A 648 8.60 8.87 40.33
CA GLU A 648 9.54 9.11 41.41
C GLU A 648 10.01 10.56 41.41
N ILE A 649 9.74 11.27 42.50
CA ILE A 649 10.28 12.60 42.77
C ILE A 649 11.53 12.45 43.62
N LYS A 650 12.68 12.82 43.05
CA LYS A 650 13.98 12.64 43.72
C LYS A 650 14.32 13.75 44.72
N SER A 651 13.85 14.96 44.44
CA SER A 651 14.12 16.14 45.27
C SER A 651 12.88 17.02 45.31
N ARG A 652 12.70 17.72 46.44
CA ARG A 652 11.68 18.75 46.57
C ARG A 652 11.86 19.79 45.47
N GLY A 653 10.77 20.20 44.83
CA GLY A 653 10.84 21.26 43.83
C GLY A 653 9.53 21.50 43.11
N ARG A 654 9.52 22.53 42.26
CA ARG A 654 8.41 22.82 41.35
C ARG A 654 8.58 21.96 40.09
N TYR A 655 7.60 21.10 39.84
CA TYR A 655 7.51 20.25 38.66
C TYR A 655 6.42 20.76 37.74
N THR A 656 6.69 20.75 36.44
CA THR A 656 5.72 21.06 35.40
C THR A 656 5.31 19.76 34.72
N PHE A 657 4.00 19.54 34.61
CA PHE A 657 3.38 18.48 33.84
C PHE A 657 2.76 19.10 32.58
N GLN A 658 2.78 18.36 31.49
CA GLN A 658 2.22 18.79 30.21
C GLN A 658 1.50 17.63 29.54
N THR A 659 0.34 17.92 28.96
CA THR A 659 -0.30 17.09 27.94
C THR A 659 -0.32 17.83 26.60
N GLU A 660 -0.21 17.07 25.52
CA GLU A 660 -0.57 17.49 24.17
C GLU A 660 -1.55 16.44 23.66
N SER A 661 -2.81 16.80 23.45
CA SER A 661 -3.84 15.85 23.04
C SER A 661 -4.69 16.39 21.89
N ASP A 662 -5.00 15.52 20.93
CA ASP A 662 -6.13 15.69 20.02
C ASP A 662 -7.36 15.13 20.75
N ASP A 663 -8.38 15.96 20.91
CA ASP A 663 -9.44 15.84 21.92
C ASP A 663 -8.95 15.79 23.38
N GLY A 664 -9.83 15.38 24.29
CA GLY A 664 -9.75 15.77 25.69
C GLY A 664 -8.74 14.98 26.53
N SER A 665 -7.97 15.68 27.38
CA SER A 665 -7.15 15.06 28.43
C SER A 665 -7.15 15.80 29.76
N ARG A 666 -6.96 15.08 30.87
CA ARG A 666 -6.69 15.66 32.20
C ARG A 666 -5.57 14.90 32.90
N LEU A 667 -4.85 15.60 33.78
CA LEU A 667 -3.77 15.00 34.56
C LEU A 667 -3.90 15.38 36.03
N TYR A 668 -3.80 14.37 36.88
CA TYR A 668 -3.87 14.45 38.32
C TYR A 668 -2.57 13.95 38.96
N VAL A 669 -2.12 14.61 40.02
CA VAL A 669 -1.00 14.17 40.87
C VAL A 669 -1.46 14.10 42.31
N ASP A 670 -1.30 12.94 42.96
CA ASP A 670 -1.80 12.64 44.31
C ASP A 670 -3.28 13.04 44.48
N GLY A 671 -4.09 12.79 43.44
CA GLY A 671 -5.53 13.11 43.40
C GLY A 671 -5.87 14.57 43.08
N LYS A 672 -4.89 15.48 43.02
CA LYS A 672 -5.10 16.88 42.68
C LYS A 672 -5.00 17.11 41.17
N GLU A 673 -6.01 17.75 40.58
CA GLU A 673 -5.96 18.16 39.16
C GLU A 673 -4.84 19.18 38.95
N ILE A 674 -3.93 18.87 38.02
CA ILE A 674 -2.78 19.72 37.69
C ILE A 674 -3.04 20.49 36.40
N LEU A 675 -3.67 19.86 35.42
CA LEU A 675 -4.09 20.50 34.17
C LEU A 675 -5.33 19.81 33.60
N ASN A 676 -6.07 20.60 32.82
CA ASN A 676 -7.28 20.20 32.14
C ASN A 676 -7.25 20.73 30.70
N ASN A 677 -7.29 19.80 29.75
CA ASN A 677 -7.29 19.98 28.31
C ASN A 677 -8.47 19.19 27.72
N ASP A 678 -9.62 19.23 28.38
CA ASP A 678 -10.82 18.46 28.01
C ASP A 678 -11.65 19.15 26.91
N GLY A 679 -12.47 18.38 26.21
CA GLY A 679 -13.30 18.80 25.08
C GLY A 679 -12.79 18.33 23.73
N VAL A 680 -13.59 18.55 22.68
CA VAL A 680 -13.23 18.23 21.29
C VAL A 680 -12.41 19.36 20.68
N HIS A 681 -11.19 19.07 20.25
CA HIS A 681 -10.27 20.07 19.70
C HIS A 681 -9.08 19.40 18.98
N PRO A 682 -8.46 20.04 17.96
CA PRO A 682 -7.22 19.54 17.37
C PRO A 682 -6.10 19.44 18.43
N SER A 683 -5.04 18.70 18.11
CA SER A 683 -3.84 18.56 18.96
C SER A 683 -3.41 19.87 19.66
N THR A 684 -3.67 19.95 20.96
CA THR A 684 -3.49 21.16 21.78
C THR A 684 -2.64 20.86 23.00
N LYS A 685 -1.67 21.75 23.29
CA LYS A 685 -0.78 21.65 24.46
C LYS A 685 -1.37 22.35 25.67
N LYS A 686 -1.36 21.67 26.82
CA LYS A 686 -1.66 22.24 28.13
C LYS A 686 -0.59 21.87 29.14
N ALA A 687 -0.25 22.79 30.02
CA ALA A 687 0.71 22.56 31.10
C ALA A 687 0.16 23.05 32.44
N GLY A 688 0.56 22.37 33.51
CA GLY A 688 0.29 22.74 34.89
C GLY A 688 1.53 22.50 35.75
N ALA A 689 1.64 23.19 36.89
CA ALA A 689 2.81 23.05 37.76
C ALA A 689 2.40 22.87 39.22
N VAL A 690 3.17 22.04 39.93
CA VAL A 690 2.94 21.70 41.33
C VAL A 690 4.27 21.55 42.06
N VAL A 691 4.31 21.93 43.33
CA VAL A 691 5.46 21.66 44.21
C VAL A 691 5.29 20.27 44.79
N LEU A 692 6.27 19.39 44.58
CA LEU A 692 6.25 18.01 45.06
C LEU A 692 7.40 17.78 46.02
N GLU A 693 7.14 17.02 47.08
CA GLU A 693 8.16 16.49 47.99
C GLU A 693 8.74 15.18 47.42
N PRO A 694 9.97 14.78 47.81
CA PRO A 694 10.56 13.51 47.40
C PRO A 694 9.65 12.31 47.69
N GLY A 695 9.77 11.26 46.88
CA GLY A 695 9.00 10.02 47.00
C GLY A 695 8.19 9.67 45.75
N MET A 696 7.45 8.57 45.81
CA MET A 696 6.54 8.16 44.74
C MET A 696 5.25 8.98 44.79
N ARG A 697 4.88 9.57 43.66
CA ARG A 697 3.67 10.38 43.51
C ARG A 697 2.73 9.71 42.54
N LYS A 698 1.49 9.49 42.96
CA LYS A 698 0.49 8.86 42.09
C LYS A 698 0.12 9.82 40.99
N VAL A 699 0.13 9.36 39.74
CA VAL A 699 -0.27 10.13 38.57
C VAL A 699 -1.40 9.41 37.87
N VAL A 700 -2.46 10.16 37.56
CA VAL A 700 -3.56 9.68 36.74
C VAL A 700 -3.68 10.59 35.53
N VAL A 701 -3.72 10.01 34.34
CA VAL A 701 -4.00 10.73 33.09
C VAL A 701 -5.23 10.12 32.46
N THR A 702 -6.22 10.95 32.17
CA THR A 702 -7.41 10.55 31.43
C THR A 702 -7.39 11.18 30.05
N TYR A 703 -7.88 10.45 29.05
CA TYR A 703 -7.93 10.84 27.65
C TYR A 703 -9.22 10.33 27.00
N PHE A 704 -9.80 11.07 26.06
CA PHE A 704 -10.77 10.53 25.11
C PHE A 704 -10.48 11.02 23.69
N GLU A 705 -10.82 10.17 22.73
CA GLU A 705 -10.85 10.48 21.30
C GLU A 705 -12.31 10.41 20.84
N GLY A 706 -12.82 11.51 20.28
CA GLY A 706 -14.15 11.60 19.72
C GLY A 706 -14.18 11.08 18.29
N SER A 707 -13.43 11.73 17.40
CA SER A 707 -13.28 11.36 15.99
C SER A 707 -12.16 12.13 15.30
N GLY A 708 -11.43 11.49 14.38
CA GLY A 708 -10.47 12.17 13.50
C GLY A 708 -9.06 11.64 13.66
N GLU A 709 -8.09 12.56 13.82
CA GLU A 709 -6.71 12.20 14.14
C GLU A 709 -6.56 12.09 15.66
N GLU A 710 -5.90 11.04 16.14
CA GLU A 710 -5.69 10.83 17.56
C GLU A 710 -4.24 11.13 17.98
N TYR A 711 -4.07 11.87 19.09
CA TYR A 711 -2.75 12.15 19.63
C TYR A 711 -2.79 12.31 21.14
N LEU A 712 -1.81 11.73 21.83
CA LEU A 712 -1.56 11.99 23.24
C LEU A 712 -0.06 11.95 23.51
N LYS A 713 0.43 13.00 24.15
CA LYS A 713 1.78 13.06 24.69
C LYS A 713 1.76 13.64 26.09
N VAL A 714 2.39 12.93 27.03
CA VAL A 714 2.48 13.34 28.43
C VAL A 714 3.95 13.53 28.81
N LEU A 715 4.28 14.68 29.38
CA LEU A 715 5.64 15.01 29.80
C LEU A 715 5.63 15.58 31.22
N TYR A 716 6.71 15.36 31.98
CA TYR A 716 6.93 16.13 33.20
C TYR A 716 8.42 16.38 33.49
N GLY A 717 8.73 17.44 34.25
CA GLY A 717 10.12 17.71 34.66
C GLY A 717 10.26 18.92 35.58
N SER A 718 11.44 19.08 36.16
CA SER A 718 11.82 20.26 36.93
C SER A 718 12.42 21.35 36.04
N GLY A 719 12.19 22.63 36.37
CA GLY A 719 12.78 23.76 35.64
C GLY A 719 12.28 23.93 34.19
N GLY A 720 11.08 23.44 33.86
CA GLY A 720 10.44 23.63 32.55
C GLY A 720 10.91 22.70 31.43
N LYS A 721 11.81 21.74 31.70
CA LYS A 721 12.26 20.73 30.72
C LYS A 721 11.54 19.40 30.95
N GLY A 722 10.34 19.24 30.39
CA GLY A 722 9.56 18.01 30.50
C GLY A 722 10.17 16.84 29.72
N LYS A 723 10.24 15.65 30.32
CA LYS A 723 10.56 14.38 29.67
C LYS A 723 9.55 13.32 30.11
N GLN A 724 9.41 12.27 29.30
CA GLN A 724 8.79 11.05 29.75
C GLN A 724 9.83 10.28 30.57
N ILE A 725 9.43 9.77 31.73
CA ILE A 725 10.35 9.04 32.61
C ILE A 725 9.67 7.77 33.11
N PRO A 726 10.48 6.77 33.53
CA PRO A 726 10.06 5.57 34.23
C PRO A 726 8.87 5.72 35.18
N THR A 727 7.73 5.17 34.78
CA THR A 727 6.54 5.06 35.62
C THR A 727 6.48 3.70 36.30
N TRP A 728 5.76 3.65 37.41
CA TRP A 728 5.49 2.44 38.17
C TRP A 728 3.99 2.28 38.33
N CYS A 729 3.48 1.06 38.39
CA CYS A 729 2.08 0.78 38.65
C CYS A 729 1.96 -0.34 39.67
N GLU A 730 0.81 -0.41 40.33
CA GLU A 730 0.52 -1.50 41.27
C GLU A 730 0.51 -2.84 40.49
N ASP A 731 1.19 -3.86 41.02
CA ASP A 731 1.31 -5.22 40.42
C ASP A 731 -0.05 -5.92 40.28
#